data_AF-A0A7H9HY76-F1
#
_entry.id   AF-A0A7H9HY76-F1
#
_cell.length_a   1.000
_cell.length_b   1.000
_cell.length_c   1.000
_cell.angle_alpha   90.00
_cell.angle_beta   90.00
_cell.angle_gamma   90.00
#
_symmetry.space_group_name_H-M   'P 1'
#
loop_
_entity.id
_entity.type
_entity.pdbx_description
1 polymer ?
#
loop_
_entity_poly.entity_id
_entity_poly.type
_entity_poly.pdbx_seq_one_letter_code
_entity_poly.pdbx_strand_id
1 'polypeptide(L)'
;MPQSYEYDESSETWPFFVLTLVFMVVVPMTVLQVYRLLFSNDDESLEVDSSQKEVEKVVSRVNDEVLDADLRIFCETYQKSKKSKIWSKKNVILVVGWIVFGVVLQRIRNSEAIEASGSGIFDPYALLGVTPSASDRDIKSAYRQLSLKFHPDKLAKSLSNDERARIEEMYVQISKAYEALTDEITKANYLTYGHPDGPQSVSHGIAIPSFLVDRAASPLVVLAYLVLLSVVLPYFVSKWWSRTRSFTKKGIHVKTASHFVDRLVNYKPSEIVTVDLIVKWLSNAEEFKILFPQLTSADFEQLIHDHINRTENSRIKDKTVRFRVVGKCHSLLHGLLDLACGVRNTEIAIVTLETFKCIVQAVPHTPYSQIMQLPNVDKQKFMQGSVDEIYTLGKLFTYKNEEISKILGIEDEYKLKQTLDVASSIPQLKLIKAEFLVPGENQVSPSSTPHISIKLLVRSPQHKSIPSDKFPESMLEEPQDFEFQQNPFNIMESEPLIPYSYAPFFPSKRRNAFCCLVALQKDAKILQTPVIVQRMSFENLTKNFDKREIKDLDANFNPKDWKISTIKIPLGQPAPDETGDVYFRVIIKSTDYFTTDLDFTVNMQVRDQPVQPKTVDYAETSETEDESSDNSDAEDDDEADNGSESDYTDIDTDTEVED
;
A
#
# COMPACT_ATOMS: atom_id res chain seq x y z
N MET A 1 -46.33 -24.24 -15.66
CA MET A 1 -46.22 -24.85 -14.32
C MET A 1 -45.08 -24.15 -13.59
N PRO A 2 -45.19 -23.79 -12.30
CA PRO A 2 -44.04 -23.29 -11.56
C PRO A 2 -42.95 -24.36 -11.63
N GLN A 3 -41.77 -23.99 -12.12
CA GLN A 3 -40.62 -24.90 -12.15
C GLN A 3 -40.30 -25.27 -10.69
N SER A 4 -40.73 -26.45 -10.26
CA SER A 4 -40.37 -26.99 -8.95
C SER A 4 -38.95 -27.49 -9.02
N TYR A 5 -38.05 -26.86 -8.28
CA TYR A 5 -36.69 -27.36 -8.13
C TYR A 5 -36.69 -28.63 -7.28
N GLU A 6 -35.93 -29.62 -7.72
CA GLU A 6 -35.66 -30.83 -6.93
C GLU A 6 -34.37 -30.61 -6.13
N TYR A 7 -34.42 -30.82 -4.82
CA TYR A 7 -33.26 -30.74 -3.94
C TYR A 7 -32.57 -32.10 -3.86
N ASP A 8 -31.29 -32.10 -3.50
CA ASP A 8 -30.50 -33.32 -3.41
C ASP A 8 -30.85 -34.12 -2.15
N GLU A 9 -31.62 -35.20 -2.32
CA GLU A 9 -31.98 -36.17 -1.26
C GLU A 9 -30.93 -37.28 -1.10
N SER A 10 -30.33 -37.73 -2.20
CA SER A 10 -29.37 -38.84 -2.22
C SER A 10 -27.92 -38.43 -1.92
N SER A 11 -27.67 -37.13 -1.68
CA SER A 11 -26.34 -36.57 -1.44
C SER A 11 -25.35 -36.79 -2.59
N GLU A 12 -25.85 -36.79 -3.83
CA GLU A 12 -25.06 -37.04 -5.03
C GLU A 12 -24.38 -35.78 -5.59
N THR A 13 -25.00 -34.61 -5.45
CA THR A 13 -24.63 -33.38 -6.17
C THR A 13 -24.02 -32.30 -5.27
N TRP A 14 -24.56 -32.11 -4.06
CA TRP A 14 -24.09 -31.05 -3.15
C TRP A 14 -22.61 -31.19 -2.72
N PRO A 15 -22.03 -32.40 -2.57
CA PRO A 15 -20.60 -32.53 -2.25
C PRO A 15 -19.71 -31.97 -3.37
N PHE A 16 -20.06 -32.16 -4.65
CA PHE A 16 -19.31 -31.59 -5.77
C PHE A 16 -19.43 -30.07 -5.82
N PHE A 17 -20.60 -29.52 -5.50
CA PHE A 17 -20.79 -28.07 -5.39
C PHE A 17 -19.92 -27.46 -4.28
N VAL A 18 -19.89 -28.06 -3.08
CA VAL A 18 -19.02 -27.60 -2.00
C VAL A 18 -17.55 -27.78 -2.33
N LEU A 19 -17.17 -28.91 -2.95
CA LEU A 19 -15.80 -29.19 -3.38
C LEU A 19 -15.28 -28.12 -4.34
N THR A 20 -16.07 -27.77 -5.36
CA THR A 20 -15.70 -26.76 -6.36
C THR A 20 -15.60 -25.36 -5.75
N LEU A 21 -16.52 -24.97 -4.86
CA LEU A 21 -16.46 -23.69 -4.17
C LEU A 21 -15.23 -23.58 -3.26
N VAL A 22 -14.95 -24.61 -2.47
CA VAL A 22 -13.75 -24.66 -1.61
C VAL A 22 -12.49 -24.64 -2.47
N PHE A 23 -12.45 -25.42 -3.54
CA PHE A 23 -11.31 -25.47 -4.47
C PHE A 23 -11.03 -24.10 -5.11
N MET A 24 -12.08 -23.43 -5.60
CA MET A 24 -11.99 -22.11 -6.24
C MET A 24 -11.42 -21.03 -5.29
N VAL A 25 -11.66 -21.15 -3.97
CA VAL A 25 -11.11 -20.22 -2.98
C VAL A 25 -9.72 -20.64 -2.52
N VAL A 26 -9.52 -21.92 -2.20
CA VAL A 26 -8.29 -22.42 -1.59
C VAL A 26 -7.13 -22.42 -2.57
N VAL A 27 -7.33 -22.82 -3.84
CA VAL A 27 -6.23 -22.93 -4.81
C VAL A 27 -5.59 -21.60 -5.18
N PRO A 28 -6.33 -20.53 -5.55
CA PRO A 28 -5.70 -19.23 -5.79
C PRO A 28 -4.96 -18.70 -4.55
N MET A 29 -5.51 -18.92 -3.35
CA MET A 29 -4.86 -18.53 -2.10
C MET A 29 -3.56 -19.31 -1.84
N THR A 30 -3.53 -20.62 -2.12
CA THR A 30 -2.32 -21.44 -1.96
C THR A 30 -1.27 -21.06 -2.98
N VAL A 31 -1.64 -20.89 -4.25
CA VAL A 31 -0.72 -20.47 -5.32
C VAL A 31 -0.10 -19.12 -4.96
N LEU A 32 -0.89 -18.14 -4.53
CA LEU A 32 -0.38 -16.84 -4.12
C LEU A 32 0.55 -16.93 -2.91
N GLN A 33 0.24 -17.79 -1.94
CA GLN A 33 1.07 -17.96 -0.76
C GLN A 33 2.37 -18.72 -1.03
N VAL A 34 2.34 -19.75 -1.88
CA VAL A 34 3.51 -20.51 -2.34
C VAL A 34 4.37 -19.62 -3.23
N TYR A 35 3.76 -18.85 -4.13
CA TYR A 35 4.45 -17.85 -4.95
C TYR A 35 5.19 -16.84 -4.06
N ARG A 36 4.53 -16.30 -3.04
CA ARG A 36 5.20 -15.42 -2.06
C ARG A 36 6.31 -16.14 -1.29
N LEU A 37 6.17 -17.42 -0.96
CA LEU A 37 7.23 -18.12 -0.22
C LEU A 37 8.45 -18.42 -1.10
N LEU A 38 8.24 -18.74 -2.38
CA LEU A 38 9.30 -19.10 -3.33
C LEU A 38 9.96 -17.88 -3.98
N PHE A 39 9.19 -16.84 -4.28
CA PHE A 39 9.64 -15.68 -5.06
C PHE A 39 9.67 -14.37 -4.27
N SER A 40 9.14 -14.29 -3.04
CA SER A 40 9.36 -13.12 -2.17
C SER A 40 10.73 -13.25 -1.50
N ASN A 41 11.78 -12.97 -2.27
CA ASN A 41 12.94 -12.32 -1.69
C ASN A 41 12.48 -10.93 -1.28
N ASP A 42 12.17 -10.75 0.01
CA ASP A 42 11.78 -9.51 0.69
C ASP A 42 11.57 -8.31 -0.26
N ASP A 43 10.33 -8.03 -0.67
CA ASP A 43 10.00 -6.89 -1.56
C ASP A 43 10.46 -5.53 -1.01
N GLU A 44 10.75 -5.41 0.30
CA GLU A 44 11.39 -4.22 0.89
C GLU A 44 12.86 -4.02 0.45
N SER A 45 13.48 -5.03 -0.15
CA SER A 45 14.90 -5.00 -0.55
C SER A 45 15.13 -4.46 -1.96
N LEU A 46 14.07 -4.28 -2.77
CA LEU A 46 14.17 -3.78 -4.15
C LEU A 46 14.09 -2.24 -4.27
N GLU A 47 13.56 -1.53 -3.27
CA GLU A 47 13.42 -0.06 -3.33
C GLU A 47 14.60 0.71 -2.70
N VAL A 48 15.54 0.03 -2.05
CA VAL A 48 16.70 0.66 -1.38
C VAL A 48 17.97 0.40 -2.19
N ASP A 49 18.61 1.48 -2.63
CA ASP A 49 19.86 1.45 -3.39
C ASP A 49 20.98 0.76 -2.60
N SER A 50 21.87 0.06 -3.29
CA SER A 50 23.00 -0.68 -2.74
C SER A 50 23.88 0.17 -1.81
N SER A 51 24.11 1.44 -2.18
CA SER A 51 24.87 2.44 -1.42
C SER A 51 24.19 2.81 -0.09
N GLN A 52 22.86 2.96 -0.09
CA GLN A 52 22.07 3.30 1.10
C GLN A 52 21.99 2.14 2.10
N LYS A 53 22.02 0.89 1.61
CA LYS A 53 22.07 -0.30 2.47
C LYS A 53 23.33 -0.35 3.33
N GLU A 54 24.45 0.21 2.88
CA GLU A 54 25.68 0.27 3.68
C GLU A 54 25.53 1.24 4.85
N VAL A 55 25.02 2.45 4.59
CA VAL A 55 24.73 3.44 5.63
C VAL A 55 23.72 2.88 6.63
N GLU A 56 22.67 2.23 6.14
CA GLU A 56 21.64 1.59 6.96
C GLU A 56 22.24 0.49 7.86
N LYS A 57 23.13 -0.35 7.33
CA LYS A 57 23.82 -1.40 8.11
C LYS A 57 24.70 -0.82 9.21
N VAL A 58 25.44 0.25 8.92
CA VAL A 58 26.30 0.91 9.92
C VAL A 58 25.45 1.45 11.06
N VAL A 59 24.40 2.21 10.71
CA VAL A 59 23.47 2.80 11.68
C VAL A 59 22.74 1.72 12.47
N SER A 60 22.22 0.67 11.82
CA SER A 60 21.47 -0.38 12.48
C SER A 60 22.33 -1.19 13.44
N ARG A 61 23.59 -1.46 13.09
CA ARG A 61 24.54 -2.17 13.95
C ARG A 61 24.79 -1.38 15.23
N VAL A 62 25.13 -0.10 15.11
CA VAL A 62 25.36 0.75 16.29
C VAL A 62 24.08 0.93 17.10
N ASN A 63 22.92 1.02 16.43
CA ASN A 63 21.63 1.11 17.09
C ASN A 63 21.31 -0.14 17.93
N ASP A 64 21.53 -1.34 17.39
CA ASP A 64 21.26 -2.60 18.07
C ASP A 64 22.24 -2.86 19.24
N GLU A 65 23.45 -2.31 19.19
CA GLU A 65 24.46 -2.38 20.27
C GLU A 65 24.19 -1.40 21.41
N VAL A 66 23.70 -0.19 21.11
CA VAL A 66 23.38 0.85 22.10
C VAL A 66 21.99 0.65 22.73
N LEU A 67 21.16 -0.23 22.14
CA LEU A 67 19.78 -0.46 22.56
C LEU A 67 19.66 -0.97 24.01
N ASP A 68 18.78 -0.36 24.80
CA ASP A 68 18.44 -0.86 26.15
C ASP A 68 17.83 -2.27 26.06
N ALA A 69 18.21 -3.17 26.98
CA ALA A 69 17.77 -4.57 26.97
C ALA A 69 16.24 -4.67 27.06
N ASP A 70 15.61 -3.81 27.87
CA ASP A 70 14.16 -3.74 28.02
C ASP A 70 13.46 -3.30 26.72
N LEU A 71 14.06 -2.34 26.01
CA LEU A 71 13.54 -1.85 24.74
C LEU A 71 13.70 -2.91 23.64
N ARG A 72 14.78 -3.68 23.66
CA ARG A 72 14.97 -4.81 22.76
C ARG A 72 13.88 -5.88 22.95
N ILE A 73 13.60 -6.26 24.19
CA ILE A 73 12.53 -7.21 24.52
C ILE A 73 11.17 -6.68 24.05
N PHE A 74 10.90 -5.39 24.27
CA PHE A 74 9.69 -4.73 23.79
C PHE A 74 9.57 -4.78 22.25
N CYS A 75 10.62 -4.38 21.55
CA CYS A 75 10.69 -4.40 20.08
C CYS A 75 10.48 -5.82 19.53
N GLU A 76 11.16 -6.82 20.10
CA GLU A 76 11.01 -8.21 19.68
C GLU A 76 9.60 -8.74 19.91
N THR A 77 8.99 -8.44 21.06
CA THR A 77 7.63 -8.89 21.42
C THR A 77 6.60 -8.24 20.49
N TYR A 78 6.73 -6.93 20.25
CA TYR A 78 5.85 -6.18 19.38
C TYR A 78 5.98 -6.62 17.91
N GLN A 79 7.20 -6.88 17.44
CA GLN A 79 7.44 -7.38 16.09
C GLN A 79 7.00 -8.84 15.90
N LYS A 80 7.22 -9.73 16.89
CA LYS A 80 6.77 -11.13 16.86
C LYS A 80 5.24 -11.23 16.77
N SER A 81 4.51 -10.37 17.48
CA SER A 81 3.05 -10.28 17.38
C SER A 81 2.56 -9.95 15.95
N LYS A 82 3.35 -9.19 15.18
CA LYS A 82 3.05 -8.82 13.80
C LYS A 82 3.53 -9.86 12.76
N LYS A 83 4.52 -10.70 13.11
CA LYS A 83 5.29 -11.58 12.21
C LYS A 83 5.07 -13.08 12.42
N SER A 84 4.07 -13.57 13.17
CA SER A 84 3.77 -15.01 13.19
C SER A 84 3.21 -15.46 11.82
N LYS A 85 4.10 -15.58 10.83
CA LYS A 85 3.80 -15.91 9.43
C LYS A 85 3.13 -17.28 9.32
N ILE A 86 3.40 -18.18 10.27
CA ILE A 86 2.93 -19.57 10.28
C ILE A 86 1.50 -19.69 10.84
N TRP A 87 1.18 -18.94 11.90
CA TRP A 87 -0.16 -18.90 12.53
C TRP A 87 -1.00 -17.68 12.11
N SER A 88 -0.70 -17.11 10.94
CA SER A 88 -1.52 -16.04 10.40
C SER A 88 -2.95 -16.55 10.20
N LYS A 89 -3.97 -15.73 10.49
CA LYS A 89 -5.39 -16.11 10.31
C LYS A 89 -5.67 -16.68 8.91
N LYS A 90 -4.93 -16.23 7.89
CA LYS A 90 -5.02 -16.69 6.50
C LYS A 90 -4.53 -18.13 6.32
N ASN A 91 -3.42 -18.50 6.96
CA ASN A 91 -2.89 -19.86 6.88
C ASN A 91 -3.81 -20.86 7.59
N VAL A 92 -4.39 -20.44 8.72
CA VAL A 92 -5.37 -21.27 9.43
C VAL A 92 -6.59 -21.52 8.55
N ILE A 93 -7.11 -20.50 7.87
CA ILE A 93 -8.21 -20.65 6.90
C ILE A 93 -7.83 -21.60 5.76
N LEU A 94 -6.59 -21.52 5.26
CA LEU A 94 -6.11 -22.38 4.17
C LEU A 94 -5.96 -23.84 4.61
N VAL A 95 -5.43 -24.10 5.81
CA VAL A 95 -5.33 -25.46 6.38
C VAL A 95 -6.72 -26.04 6.60
N VAL A 96 -7.63 -25.27 7.19
CA VAL A 96 -9.04 -25.67 7.36
C VAL A 96 -9.68 -25.93 5.99
N GLY A 97 -9.43 -25.08 4.99
CA GLY A 97 -9.93 -25.26 3.64
C GLY A 97 -9.48 -26.57 2.98
N TRP A 98 -8.20 -26.94 3.11
CA TRP A 98 -7.69 -28.23 2.62
C TRP A 98 -8.23 -29.43 3.40
N ILE A 99 -8.41 -29.30 4.71
CA ILE A 99 -9.05 -30.35 5.52
C ILE A 99 -10.48 -30.57 5.05
N VAL A 100 -11.26 -29.49 4.87
CA VAL A 100 -12.63 -29.56 4.34
C VAL A 100 -12.63 -30.16 2.94
N PHE A 101 -11.74 -29.72 2.05
CA PHE A 101 -11.59 -30.28 0.70
C PHE A 101 -11.31 -31.78 0.75
N GLY A 102 -10.38 -32.24 1.60
CA GLY A 102 -10.04 -33.65 1.76
C GLY A 102 -11.18 -34.48 2.34
N VAL A 103 -11.91 -33.95 3.33
CA VAL A 103 -13.09 -34.61 3.93
C VAL A 103 -14.22 -34.75 2.92
N VAL A 104 -14.51 -33.69 2.14
CA VAL A 104 -15.53 -33.73 1.08
C VAL A 104 -15.12 -34.70 -0.04
N LEU A 105 -13.84 -34.70 -0.44
CA LEU A 105 -13.32 -35.64 -1.43
C LEU A 105 -13.41 -37.09 -0.94
N GLN A 106 -13.10 -37.34 0.34
CA GLN A 106 -13.26 -38.65 0.97
C GLN A 106 -14.74 -39.07 0.98
N ARG A 107 -15.66 -38.14 1.26
CA ARG A 107 -17.10 -38.39 1.21
C ARG A 107 -17.57 -38.75 -0.18
N ILE A 108 -17.10 -38.04 -1.22
CA ILE A 108 -17.42 -38.33 -2.62
C ILE A 108 -16.95 -39.73 -3.00
N ARG A 109 -15.70 -40.10 -2.66
CA ARG A 109 -15.13 -41.41 -3.00
C ARG A 109 -15.86 -42.58 -2.34
N ASN A 110 -16.40 -42.38 -1.14
CA ASN A 110 -17.03 -43.45 -0.37
C ASN A 110 -18.56 -43.55 -0.62
N SER A 111 -19.13 -42.76 -1.54
CA SER A 111 -20.57 -42.75 -1.78
C SER A 111 -20.98 -43.74 -2.86
N GLU A 112 -21.70 -44.81 -2.46
CA GLU A 112 -22.25 -45.84 -3.37
C GLU A 112 -23.26 -45.25 -4.38
N ALA A 113 -23.97 -44.18 -4.00
CA ALA A 113 -24.93 -43.49 -4.88
C ALA A 113 -24.24 -42.84 -6.10
N ILE A 114 -23.02 -42.35 -5.94
CA ILE A 114 -22.26 -41.71 -7.03
C ILE A 114 -21.73 -42.76 -8.01
N GLU A 115 -21.33 -43.95 -7.52
CA GLU A 115 -20.94 -45.08 -8.37
C GLU A 115 -22.13 -45.63 -9.16
N ALA A 116 -23.33 -45.67 -8.57
CA ALA A 116 -24.56 -46.07 -9.24
C ALA A 116 -24.95 -45.06 -10.34
N SER A 117 -24.91 -43.76 -10.07
CA SER A 117 -25.29 -42.70 -11.04
C SER A 117 -24.31 -42.56 -12.20
N GLY A 118 -23.01 -42.87 -12.00
CA GLY A 118 -22.01 -42.90 -13.07
C GLY A 118 -22.22 -43.98 -14.14
N SER A 119 -23.07 -44.98 -13.86
CA SER A 119 -23.49 -46.01 -14.83
C SER A 119 -24.68 -45.61 -15.71
N GLY A 120 -25.24 -44.41 -15.50
CA GLY A 120 -26.50 -43.94 -16.12
C GLY A 120 -26.42 -43.45 -17.57
N ILE A 121 -25.26 -43.54 -18.25
CA ILE A 121 -25.16 -43.21 -19.68
C ILE A 121 -25.53 -44.48 -20.46
N PHE A 122 -26.74 -44.51 -21.02
CA PHE A 122 -27.25 -45.65 -21.80
C PHE A 122 -26.46 -45.81 -23.11
N ASP A 123 -25.45 -46.69 -23.11
CA ASP A 123 -24.72 -47.10 -24.31
C ASP A 123 -25.19 -48.50 -24.75
N PRO A 124 -26.03 -48.61 -25.80
CA PRO A 124 -26.57 -49.87 -26.27
C PRO A 124 -25.48 -50.80 -26.85
N TYR A 125 -24.39 -50.25 -27.39
CA TYR A 125 -23.27 -51.04 -27.92
C TYR A 125 -22.44 -51.64 -26.79
N ALA A 126 -22.13 -50.85 -25.76
CA ALA A 126 -21.44 -51.34 -24.56
C ALA A 126 -22.29 -52.36 -23.77
N LEU A 127 -23.61 -52.15 -23.65
CA LEU A 127 -24.54 -53.07 -22.98
C LEU A 127 -24.63 -54.43 -23.69
N LEU A 128 -24.58 -54.44 -25.03
CA LEU A 128 -24.57 -55.67 -25.82
C LEU A 128 -23.16 -56.26 -26.03
N GLY A 129 -22.11 -55.54 -25.65
CA GLY A 129 -20.71 -55.96 -25.81
C GLY A 129 -20.24 -56.01 -27.27
N VAL A 130 -20.83 -55.18 -28.14
CA VAL A 130 -20.54 -55.12 -29.58
C VAL A 130 -19.92 -53.78 -29.95
N THR A 131 -19.15 -53.72 -31.03
CA THR A 131 -18.55 -52.46 -31.49
C THR A 131 -19.61 -51.59 -32.20
N PRO A 132 -19.45 -50.25 -32.24
CA PRO A 132 -20.34 -49.36 -32.98
C PRO A 132 -20.46 -49.69 -34.49
N SER A 133 -19.48 -50.40 -35.05
CA SER A 133 -19.44 -50.87 -36.44
C SER A 133 -20.00 -52.29 -36.64
N ALA A 134 -20.60 -52.90 -35.61
CA ALA A 134 -21.12 -54.26 -35.69
C ALA A 134 -22.28 -54.38 -36.68
N SER A 135 -22.34 -55.49 -37.41
CA SER A 135 -23.44 -55.76 -38.33
C SER A 135 -24.71 -56.17 -37.57
N ASP A 136 -25.89 -55.99 -38.17
CA ASP A 136 -27.17 -56.40 -37.56
C ASP A 136 -27.21 -57.88 -37.17
N ARG A 137 -26.45 -58.72 -37.89
CA ARG A 137 -26.30 -60.15 -37.58
C ARG A 137 -25.53 -60.36 -36.27
N ASP A 138 -24.50 -59.56 -36.04
CA ASP A 138 -23.66 -59.63 -34.84
C ASP A 138 -24.44 -59.11 -33.63
N ILE A 139 -25.19 -58.02 -33.79
CA ILE A 139 -26.11 -57.46 -32.77
C ILE A 139 -27.16 -58.50 -32.34
N LYS A 140 -27.81 -59.16 -33.30
CA LYS A 140 -28.78 -60.24 -33.03
C LYS A 140 -28.14 -61.44 -32.35
N SER A 141 -26.90 -61.79 -32.72
CA SER A 141 -26.17 -62.89 -32.11
C SER A 141 -25.80 -62.60 -30.65
N ALA A 142 -25.32 -61.39 -30.36
CA ALA A 142 -24.95 -60.93 -29.03
C ALA A 142 -26.19 -60.84 -28.12
N TYR A 143 -27.28 -60.26 -28.61
CA TYR A 143 -28.56 -60.22 -27.90
C TYR A 143 -29.07 -61.62 -27.55
N ARG A 144 -29.00 -62.59 -28.48
CA ARG A 144 -29.42 -63.97 -28.22
C ARG A 144 -28.58 -64.63 -27.12
N GLN A 145 -27.26 -64.42 -27.13
CA GLN A 145 -26.34 -64.96 -26.11
C GLN A 145 -26.58 -64.34 -24.73
N LEU A 146 -26.72 -63.01 -24.66
CA LEU A 146 -26.97 -62.28 -23.42
C LEU A 146 -28.37 -62.55 -22.87
N SER A 147 -29.39 -62.60 -23.74
CA SER A 147 -30.76 -62.97 -23.35
C SER A 147 -30.82 -64.37 -22.76
N LEU A 148 -30.09 -65.34 -23.30
CA LEU A 148 -30.03 -66.69 -22.74
C LEU A 148 -29.37 -66.74 -21.36
N LYS A 149 -28.48 -65.79 -21.07
CA LYS A 149 -27.74 -65.68 -19.80
C LYS A 149 -28.54 -64.96 -18.71
N PHE A 150 -29.29 -63.93 -19.08
CA PHE A 150 -30.05 -63.08 -18.16
C PHE A 150 -31.57 -63.34 -18.19
N HIS A 151 -32.05 -64.39 -18.86
CA HIS A 151 -33.49 -64.69 -18.94
C HIS A 151 -34.09 -64.98 -17.55
N PRO A 152 -35.23 -64.37 -17.18
CA PRO A 152 -35.85 -64.56 -15.85
C PRO A 152 -36.25 -66.02 -15.58
N ASP A 153 -36.59 -66.77 -16.63
CA ASP A 153 -36.99 -68.19 -16.53
C ASP A 153 -35.83 -69.17 -16.22
N LYS A 154 -34.57 -68.76 -16.42
CA LYS A 154 -33.38 -69.61 -16.17
C LYS A 154 -32.72 -69.35 -14.81
N LEU A 155 -33.35 -68.56 -13.95
CA LEU A 155 -32.85 -68.24 -12.63
C LEU A 155 -32.91 -69.46 -11.70
N ALA A 156 -31.78 -69.81 -11.09
CA ALA A 156 -31.75 -70.86 -10.07
C ALA A 156 -32.57 -70.41 -8.84
N LYS A 157 -33.41 -71.31 -8.30
CA LYS A 157 -34.27 -71.03 -7.12
C LYS A 157 -33.49 -70.66 -5.84
N SER A 158 -32.17 -70.75 -5.86
CA SER A 158 -31.26 -70.46 -4.74
C SER A 158 -30.69 -69.02 -4.71
N LEU A 159 -30.96 -68.17 -5.71
CA LEU A 159 -30.51 -66.77 -5.69
C LEU A 159 -31.31 -65.90 -4.72
N SER A 160 -30.64 -64.92 -4.11
CA SER A 160 -31.25 -63.89 -3.25
C SER A 160 -32.22 -63.01 -4.04
N ASN A 161 -33.21 -62.41 -3.38
CA ASN A 161 -34.19 -61.52 -4.02
C ASN A 161 -33.52 -60.33 -4.74
N ASP A 162 -32.45 -59.78 -4.17
CA ASP A 162 -31.71 -58.65 -4.76
C ASP A 162 -30.97 -59.05 -6.05
N GLU A 163 -30.45 -60.29 -6.10
CA GLU A 163 -29.74 -60.79 -7.28
C GLU A 163 -30.72 -61.08 -8.42
N ARG A 164 -31.96 -61.50 -8.09
CA ARG A 164 -33.02 -61.66 -9.10
C ARG A 164 -33.45 -60.33 -9.69
N ALA A 165 -33.65 -59.31 -8.86
CA ALA A 165 -33.99 -57.97 -9.31
C ALA A 165 -32.93 -57.40 -10.27
N ARG A 166 -31.63 -57.54 -9.93
CA ARG A 166 -30.53 -57.08 -10.80
C ARG A 166 -30.48 -57.81 -12.15
N ILE A 167 -30.74 -59.12 -12.17
CA ILE A 167 -30.74 -59.90 -13.42
C ILE A 167 -31.94 -59.52 -14.29
N GLU A 168 -33.09 -59.26 -13.68
CA GLU A 168 -34.29 -58.77 -14.36
C GLU A 168 -34.08 -57.37 -14.94
N GLU A 169 -33.53 -56.44 -14.16
CA GLU A 169 -33.16 -55.09 -14.62
C GLU A 169 -32.16 -55.15 -15.79
N MET A 170 -31.14 -55.99 -15.67
CA MET A 170 -30.13 -56.15 -16.72
C MET A 170 -30.73 -56.76 -17.99
N TYR A 171 -31.68 -57.70 -17.87
CA TYR A 171 -32.42 -58.26 -19.02
C TYR A 171 -33.28 -57.20 -19.73
N VAL A 172 -33.94 -56.33 -18.96
CA VAL A 172 -34.71 -55.20 -19.50
C VAL A 172 -33.78 -54.22 -20.23
N GLN A 173 -32.62 -53.88 -19.65
CA GLN A 173 -31.63 -53.01 -20.29
C GLN A 173 -31.06 -53.61 -21.58
N ILE A 174 -30.75 -54.91 -21.60
CA ILE A 174 -30.27 -55.64 -22.78
C ILE A 174 -31.34 -55.67 -23.88
N SER A 175 -32.61 -55.84 -23.51
CA SER A 175 -33.74 -55.80 -24.44
C SER A 175 -33.93 -54.42 -25.04
N LYS A 176 -33.89 -53.37 -24.21
CA LYS A 176 -33.91 -51.97 -24.66
C LYS A 176 -32.72 -51.63 -25.55
N ALA A 177 -31.52 -52.15 -25.26
CA ALA A 177 -30.32 -51.92 -26.07
C ALA A 177 -30.43 -52.58 -27.46
N TYR A 178 -31.00 -53.78 -27.53
CA TYR A 178 -31.29 -54.44 -28.81
C TYR A 178 -32.34 -53.69 -29.62
N GLU A 179 -33.41 -53.23 -28.98
CA GLU A 179 -34.46 -52.43 -29.61
C GLU A 179 -33.90 -51.12 -30.16
N ALA A 180 -33.11 -50.39 -29.36
CA ALA A 180 -32.44 -49.14 -29.73
C ALA A 180 -31.55 -49.25 -30.99
N LEU A 181 -31.02 -50.44 -31.30
CA LEU A 181 -30.13 -50.64 -32.45
C LEU A 181 -30.84 -51.25 -33.67
N THR A 182 -31.98 -51.92 -33.48
CA THR A 182 -32.66 -52.69 -34.51
C THR A 182 -33.97 -52.08 -35.01
N ASP A 183 -34.68 -51.33 -34.16
CA ASP A 183 -35.91 -50.65 -34.56
C ASP A 183 -35.59 -49.23 -35.09
N GLU A 184 -36.19 -48.87 -36.22
CA GLU A 184 -35.87 -47.63 -36.93
C GLU A 184 -36.26 -46.39 -36.11
N ILE A 185 -37.35 -46.46 -35.34
CA ILE A 185 -37.89 -45.34 -34.56
C ILE A 185 -37.04 -45.11 -33.31
N THR A 186 -36.80 -46.16 -32.52
CA THR A 186 -35.97 -46.06 -31.32
C THR A 186 -34.50 -45.78 -31.63
N LYS A 187 -33.98 -46.23 -32.77
CA LYS A 187 -32.65 -45.87 -33.28
C LYS A 187 -32.55 -44.40 -33.67
N ALA A 188 -33.57 -43.86 -34.36
CA ALA A 188 -33.63 -42.43 -34.66
C ALA A 188 -33.72 -41.58 -33.38
N ASN A 189 -34.49 -42.02 -32.38
CA ASN A 189 -34.56 -41.39 -31.07
C ASN A 189 -33.21 -41.42 -30.33
N TYR A 190 -32.53 -42.57 -30.34
CA TYR A 190 -31.20 -42.69 -29.74
C TYR A 190 -30.17 -41.79 -30.43
N LEU A 191 -30.17 -41.68 -31.75
CA LEU A 191 -29.26 -40.79 -32.49
C LEU A 191 -29.54 -39.30 -32.25
N THR A 192 -30.81 -38.93 -32.03
CA THR A 192 -31.22 -37.53 -31.85
C THR A 192 -31.13 -37.08 -30.39
N TYR A 193 -31.49 -37.95 -29.44
CA TYR A 193 -31.66 -37.64 -28.02
C TYR A 193 -30.71 -38.42 -27.09
N GLY A 194 -29.91 -39.36 -27.61
CA GLY A 194 -29.00 -40.19 -26.83
C GLY A 194 -29.66 -41.32 -26.02
N HIS A 195 -30.98 -41.53 -26.17
CA HIS A 195 -31.75 -42.54 -25.43
C HIS A 195 -32.88 -43.12 -26.32
N PRO A 196 -33.20 -44.43 -26.24
CA PRO A 196 -34.21 -45.07 -27.10
C PRO A 196 -35.64 -44.54 -26.89
N ASP A 197 -35.95 -44.11 -25.66
CA ASP A 197 -37.29 -43.65 -25.26
C ASP A 197 -37.65 -42.21 -25.75
N GLY A 198 -36.73 -41.51 -26.44
CA GLY A 198 -36.97 -40.17 -27.00
C GLY A 198 -36.61 -39.00 -26.07
N PRO A 199 -37.19 -37.79 -26.25
CA PRO A 199 -36.84 -36.61 -25.45
C PRO A 199 -37.22 -36.81 -23.98
N GLN A 200 -36.22 -36.85 -23.10
CA GLN A 200 -36.42 -36.96 -21.66
C GLN A 200 -36.85 -35.62 -21.07
N SER A 201 -37.73 -35.65 -20.06
CA SER A 201 -38.09 -34.45 -19.31
C SER A 201 -36.87 -33.95 -18.54
N VAL A 202 -36.43 -32.71 -18.81
CA VAL A 202 -35.37 -32.07 -18.04
C VAL A 202 -35.91 -31.71 -16.65
N SER A 203 -35.43 -32.36 -15.59
CA SER A 203 -35.68 -31.92 -14.21
C SER A 203 -34.62 -30.89 -13.81
N HIS A 204 -35.05 -29.78 -13.21
CA HIS A 204 -34.15 -28.74 -12.71
C HIS A 204 -33.83 -29.02 -11.24
N GLY A 205 -32.68 -29.62 -10.99
CA GLY A 205 -32.18 -29.86 -9.64
C GLY A 205 -31.32 -28.70 -9.10
N ILE A 206 -31.40 -28.44 -7.79
CA ILE A 206 -30.47 -27.56 -7.07
C ILE A 206 -29.55 -28.43 -6.21
N ALA A 207 -28.24 -28.21 -6.31
CA ALA A 207 -27.22 -28.93 -5.54
C ALA A 207 -27.14 -28.51 -4.04
N ILE A 208 -28.26 -28.06 -3.45
CA ILE A 208 -28.40 -27.80 -2.03
C ILE A 208 -29.06 -29.03 -1.41
N PRO A 209 -28.56 -29.53 -0.27
CA PRO A 209 -29.14 -30.71 0.34
C PRO A 209 -30.57 -30.45 0.84
N SER A 210 -31.44 -31.44 0.63
CA SER A 210 -32.84 -31.45 1.08
C SER A 210 -33.00 -31.15 2.57
N PHE A 211 -32.13 -31.70 3.44
CA PHE A 211 -32.22 -31.48 4.89
C PHE A 211 -32.13 -30.02 5.32
N LEU A 212 -31.57 -29.12 4.50
CA LEU A 212 -31.50 -27.68 4.80
C LEU A 212 -32.85 -26.98 4.58
N VAL A 213 -33.69 -27.53 3.69
CA VAL A 213 -34.95 -26.97 3.22
C VAL A 213 -36.16 -27.75 3.78
N ASP A 214 -35.93 -28.96 4.29
CA ASP A 214 -36.95 -29.80 4.93
C ASP A 214 -37.66 -29.11 6.09
N ARG A 215 -38.93 -29.49 6.32
CA ARG A 215 -39.83 -28.86 7.31
C ARG A 215 -39.27 -28.79 8.73
N ALA A 216 -38.36 -29.70 9.10
CA ALA A 216 -37.76 -29.73 10.43
C ALA A 216 -36.67 -28.67 10.64
N ALA A 217 -35.82 -28.42 9.63
CA ALA A 217 -34.68 -27.51 9.73
C ALA A 217 -34.98 -26.11 9.14
N SER A 218 -35.91 -26.02 8.19
CA SER A 218 -36.25 -24.77 7.50
C SER A 218 -36.56 -23.60 8.44
N PRO A 219 -37.38 -23.76 9.51
CA PRO A 219 -37.60 -22.68 10.48
C PRO A 219 -36.33 -22.22 11.20
N LEU A 220 -35.40 -23.15 11.48
CA LEU A 220 -34.12 -22.83 12.11
C LEU A 220 -33.18 -22.08 11.17
N VAL A 221 -33.12 -22.47 9.89
CA VAL A 221 -32.30 -21.79 8.88
C VAL A 221 -32.82 -20.38 8.62
N VAL A 222 -34.14 -20.21 8.48
CA VAL A 222 -34.76 -18.88 8.32
C VAL A 222 -34.53 -18.02 9.55
N LEU A 223 -34.69 -18.57 10.75
CA LEU A 223 -34.39 -17.82 11.98
C LEU A 223 -32.91 -17.42 12.05
N ALA A 224 -32.00 -18.33 11.72
CA ALA A 224 -30.57 -18.04 11.68
C ALA A 224 -30.23 -16.94 10.67
N TYR A 225 -30.85 -16.98 9.48
CA TYR A 225 -30.72 -15.94 8.47
C TYR A 225 -31.26 -14.58 8.96
N LEU A 226 -32.44 -14.56 9.57
CA LEU A 226 -33.03 -13.34 10.14
C LEU A 226 -32.17 -12.76 11.27
N VAL A 227 -31.60 -13.61 12.14
CA VAL A 227 -30.67 -13.18 13.19
C VAL A 227 -29.37 -12.65 12.59
N LEU A 228 -28.83 -13.31 11.56
CA LEU A 228 -27.63 -12.87 10.88
C LEU A 228 -27.84 -11.49 10.23
N LEU A 229 -28.97 -11.29 9.54
CA LEU A 229 -29.27 -10.05 8.84
C LEU A 229 -29.72 -8.93 9.78
N SER A 230 -30.48 -9.23 10.84
CA SER A 230 -31.08 -8.20 11.72
C SER A 230 -30.24 -7.86 12.94
N VAL A 231 -29.39 -8.78 13.41
CA VAL A 231 -28.59 -8.58 14.62
C VAL A 231 -27.10 -8.55 14.29
N VAL A 232 -26.59 -9.59 13.63
CA VAL A 232 -25.15 -9.75 13.40
C VAL A 232 -24.63 -8.65 12.47
N LEU A 233 -25.28 -8.45 11.32
CA LEU A 233 -24.87 -7.45 10.35
C LEU A 233 -24.96 -6.02 10.92
N PRO A 234 -26.07 -5.56 11.52
CA PRO A 234 -26.16 -4.23 12.10
C PRO A 234 -25.18 -4.03 13.27
N TYR A 235 -24.93 -5.03 14.11
CA TYR A 235 -23.96 -4.93 15.20
C TYR A 235 -22.53 -4.73 14.68
N PHE A 236 -22.08 -5.55 13.73
CA PHE A 236 -20.73 -5.42 13.18
C PHE A 236 -20.55 -4.15 12.37
N VAL A 237 -21.55 -3.78 11.55
CA VAL A 237 -21.53 -2.52 10.78
C VAL A 237 -21.52 -1.32 11.72
N SER A 238 -22.36 -1.30 12.77
CA SER A 238 -22.39 -0.22 13.77
C SER A 238 -21.06 -0.12 14.53
N LYS A 239 -20.50 -1.25 14.97
CA LYS A 239 -19.21 -1.28 15.68
C LYS A 239 -18.05 -0.82 14.79
N TRP A 240 -18.01 -1.28 13.53
CA TRP A 240 -17.02 -0.85 12.55
C TRP A 240 -17.18 0.64 12.26
N TRP A 241 -18.39 1.11 11.96
CA TRP A 241 -18.69 2.51 11.67
C TRP A 241 -18.32 3.43 12.83
N SER A 242 -18.73 3.08 14.05
CA SER A 242 -18.40 3.86 15.24
C SER A 242 -16.89 3.93 15.48
N ARG A 243 -16.15 2.85 15.22
CA ARG A 243 -14.69 2.83 15.34
C ARG A 243 -14.02 3.61 14.22
N THR A 244 -14.52 3.55 12.99
CA THR A 244 -13.94 4.30 11.87
C THR A 244 -14.21 5.80 12.05
N ARG A 245 -15.42 6.18 12.47
CA ARG A 245 -15.82 7.58 12.74
C ARG A 245 -15.05 8.22 13.90
N SER A 246 -14.58 7.43 14.87
CA SER A 246 -13.82 7.97 16.01
C SER A 246 -12.40 8.39 15.65
N PHE A 247 -11.89 8.03 14.46
CA PHE A 247 -10.58 8.42 13.96
C PHE A 247 -10.70 9.36 12.75
N THR A 248 -9.76 10.29 12.65
CA THR A 248 -9.62 11.20 11.51
C THR A 248 -8.88 10.51 10.36
N LYS A 249 -8.91 11.11 9.16
CA LYS A 249 -8.14 10.64 7.98
C LYS A 249 -6.64 10.51 8.26
N LYS A 250 -6.10 11.32 9.18
CA LYS A 250 -4.68 11.33 9.59
C LYS A 250 -4.34 10.33 10.70
N GLY A 251 -5.31 9.54 11.16
CA GLY A 251 -5.08 8.45 12.13
C GLY A 251 -5.02 8.88 13.60
N ILE A 252 -5.41 10.12 13.91
CA ILE A 252 -5.62 10.59 15.29
C ILE A 252 -7.09 10.54 15.67
N HIS A 253 -7.39 10.35 16.95
CA HIS A 253 -8.75 10.29 17.49
C HIS A 253 -9.41 11.68 17.41
N VAL A 254 -10.71 11.71 17.10
CA VAL A 254 -11.44 12.98 16.87
C VAL A 254 -11.43 13.88 18.11
N LYS A 255 -11.56 13.32 19.33
CA LYS A 255 -11.47 14.12 20.56
C LYS A 255 -10.09 14.76 20.76
N THR A 256 -9.02 14.06 20.38
CA THR A 256 -7.65 14.58 20.48
C THR A 256 -7.42 15.69 19.46
N ALA A 257 -7.89 15.49 18.23
CA ALA A 257 -7.88 16.55 17.21
C ALA A 257 -8.65 17.79 17.68
N SER A 258 -9.83 17.60 18.27
CA SER A 258 -10.63 18.69 18.84
C SER A 258 -9.90 19.42 19.96
N HIS A 259 -9.20 18.70 20.85
CA HIS A 259 -8.38 19.31 21.90
C HIS A 259 -7.21 20.12 21.30
N PHE A 260 -6.52 19.59 20.28
CA PHE A 260 -5.45 20.34 19.62
C PHE A 260 -5.97 21.61 18.93
N VAL A 261 -7.09 21.54 18.22
CA VAL A 261 -7.70 22.73 17.60
C VAL A 261 -8.09 23.76 18.65
N ASP A 262 -8.73 23.33 19.73
CA ASP A 262 -9.10 24.22 20.85
C ASP A 262 -7.88 24.94 21.44
N ARG A 263 -6.78 24.21 21.65
CA ARG A 263 -5.51 24.80 22.12
C ARG A 263 -4.88 25.74 21.11
N LEU A 264 -4.89 25.39 19.83
CA LEU A 264 -4.34 26.22 18.75
C LEU A 264 -5.11 27.53 18.57
N VAL A 265 -6.44 27.49 18.64
CA VAL A 265 -7.31 28.65 18.45
C VAL A 265 -7.28 29.58 19.66
N ASN A 266 -7.30 29.03 20.88
CA ASN A 266 -7.24 29.81 22.11
C ASN A 266 -5.81 30.16 22.55
N TYR A 267 -4.81 29.83 21.75
CA TYR A 267 -3.41 30.15 22.02
C TYR A 267 -3.19 31.67 21.96
N LYS A 268 -2.56 32.22 22.99
CA LYS A 268 -2.23 33.64 23.04
C LYS A 268 -0.88 33.87 22.36
N PRO A 269 -0.80 34.76 21.35
CA PRO A 269 0.47 35.07 20.68
C PRO A 269 1.57 35.66 21.60
N SER A 270 1.22 36.08 22.81
CA SER A 270 2.17 36.61 23.80
C SER A 270 2.98 35.53 24.52
N GLU A 271 2.47 34.30 24.56
CA GLU A 271 3.20 33.18 25.13
C GLU A 271 4.23 32.69 24.10
N ILE A 272 5.39 32.23 24.57
CA ILE A 272 6.41 31.64 23.69
C ILE A 272 6.10 30.15 23.54
N VAL A 273 6.08 29.66 22.31
CA VAL A 273 5.93 28.23 22.06
C VAL A 273 7.22 27.51 22.47
N THR A 274 7.15 26.63 23.47
CA THR A 274 8.27 25.79 23.91
C THR A 274 7.96 24.32 23.66
N VAL A 275 9.01 23.48 23.69
CA VAL A 275 8.85 22.02 23.62
C VAL A 275 7.97 21.51 24.76
N ASP A 276 8.13 22.08 25.96
CA ASP A 276 7.33 21.70 27.14
C ASP A 276 5.84 22.00 26.95
N LEU A 277 5.50 23.12 26.29
CA LEU A 277 4.11 23.46 25.95
C LEU A 277 3.50 22.41 25.00
N ILE A 278 4.24 22.00 23.98
CA ILE A 278 3.79 20.96 23.04
C ILE A 278 3.64 19.62 23.75
N VAL A 279 4.59 19.22 24.60
CA VAL A 279 4.50 17.99 25.40
C VAL A 279 3.26 18.00 26.31
N LYS A 280 2.96 19.14 26.94
CA LYS A 280 1.73 19.34 27.73
C LYS A 280 0.46 19.24 26.90
N TRP A 281 0.48 19.67 25.64
CA TRP A 281 -0.69 19.48 24.76
C TRP A 281 -0.85 18.02 24.38
N LEU A 282 0.25 17.31 24.10
CA LEU A 282 0.25 15.89 23.76
C LEU A 282 -0.23 15.02 24.93
N SER A 283 0.18 15.33 26.17
CA SER A 283 -0.15 14.52 27.35
C SER A 283 -1.66 14.43 27.64
N ASN A 284 -2.44 15.39 27.12
CA ASN A 284 -3.89 15.42 27.20
C ASN A 284 -4.60 14.61 26.08
N ALA A 285 -3.87 13.90 25.23
CA ALA A 285 -4.45 13.10 24.14
C ALA A 285 -5.31 11.93 24.66
N GLU A 286 -6.49 11.75 24.06
CA GLU A 286 -7.43 10.68 24.42
C GLU A 286 -6.84 9.29 24.11
N GLU A 287 -5.94 9.17 23.12
CA GLU A 287 -5.30 7.90 22.78
C GLU A 287 -4.47 7.33 23.95
N PHE A 288 -3.82 8.19 24.74
CA PHE A 288 -3.09 7.73 25.92
C PHE A 288 -4.04 7.17 26.97
N LYS A 289 -5.20 7.82 27.16
CA LYS A 289 -6.25 7.38 28.07
C LYS A 289 -6.92 6.08 27.62
N ILE A 290 -7.12 5.89 26.32
CA ILE A 290 -7.64 4.63 25.74
C ILE A 290 -6.65 3.48 25.97
N LEU A 291 -5.35 3.75 25.80
CA LEU A 291 -4.30 2.76 26.02
C LEU A 291 -4.13 2.42 27.50
N PHE A 292 -4.23 3.42 28.37
CA PHE A 292 -4.01 3.27 29.80
C PHE A 292 -5.04 4.07 30.60
N PRO A 293 -6.23 3.49 30.89
CA PRO A 293 -7.30 4.19 31.59
C PRO A 293 -6.98 4.58 33.03
N GLN A 294 -5.98 3.95 33.64
CA GLN A 294 -5.58 4.14 35.04
C GLN A 294 -4.68 5.37 35.26
N LEU A 295 -4.06 5.90 34.19
CA LEU A 295 -3.07 6.98 34.28
C LEU A 295 -3.70 8.36 34.00
N THR A 296 -3.10 9.39 34.57
CA THR A 296 -3.51 10.79 34.37
C THR A 296 -2.65 11.49 33.31
N SER A 297 -3.10 12.65 32.81
CA SER A 297 -2.33 13.43 31.83
C SER A 297 -0.99 13.94 32.38
N ALA A 298 -0.93 14.30 33.67
CA ALA A 298 0.32 14.71 34.31
C ALA A 298 1.34 13.55 34.37
N ASP A 299 0.86 12.31 34.55
CA ASP A 299 1.75 11.14 34.50
C ASP A 299 2.33 10.94 33.10
N PHE A 300 1.51 11.13 32.04
CA PHE A 300 2.00 11.05 30.65
C PHE A 300 3.00 12.15 30.33
N GLU A 301 2.78 13.38 30.82
CA GLU A 301 3.72 14.50 30.69
C GLU A 301 5.07 14.14 31.33
N GLN A 302 5.06 13.64 32.57
CA GLN A 302 6.28 13.21 33.25
C GLN A 302 7.00 12.08 32.51
N LEU A 303 6.26 11.08 31.99
CA LEU A 303 6.84 9.98 31.21
C LEU A 303 7.54 10.47 29.93
N ILE A 304 6.97 11.47 29.25
CA ILE A 304 7.58 12.05 28.04
C ILE A 304 8.82 12.87 28.40
N HIS A 305 8.78 13.67 29.48
CA HIS A 305 9.96 14.40 29.95
C HIS A 305 11.09 13.46 30.40
N ASP A 306 10.75 12.38 31.10
CA ASP A 306 11.71 11.35 31.49
C ASP A 306 12.37 10.70 30.28
N HIS A 307 11.59 10.43 29.23
CA HIS A 307 12.12 9.93 27.97
C HIS A 307 13.08 10.93 27.32
N ILE A 308 12.69 12.20 27.17
CA ILE A 308 13.51 13.25 26.54
C ILE A 308 14.82 13.49 27.32
N ASN A 309 14.76 13.49 28.65
CA ASN A 309 15.93 13.74 29.50
C ASN A 309 16.79 12.50 29.75
N ARG A 310 16.27 11.31 29.38
CA ARG A 310 16.86 10.00 29.69
C ARG A 310 16.97 9.77 31.21
N THR A 311 15.92 10.15 31.95
CA THR A 311 15.81 9.97 33.41
C THR A 311 14.76 8.92 33.78
N GLU A 312 14.84 8.41 35.01
CA GLU A 312 13.89 7.42 35.56
C GLU A 312 13.18 8.00 36.81
N ASN A 313 12.71 9.25 36.73
CA ASN A 313 12.13 9.95 37.89
C ASN A 313 10.63 9.68 38.09
N SER A 314 9.96 9.02 37.15
CA SER A 314 8.52 8.74 37.22
C SER A 314 8.16 7.73 38.30
N ARG A 315 6.96 7.90 38.85
CA ARG A 315 6.36 6.96 39.82
C ARG A 315 6.12 5.57 39.22
N ILE A 316 6.04 5.50 37.89
CA ILE A 316 5.75 4.28 37.13
C ILE A 316 7.05 3.61 36.73
N LYS A 317 7.34 2.48 37.38
CA LYS A 317 8.57 1.70 37.11
C LYS A 317 8.49 0.87 35.82
N ASP A 318 7.30 0.68 35.25
CA ASP A 318 7.14 -0.11 34.02
C ASP A 318 7.52 0.71 32.78
N LYS A 319 8.73 0.46 32.26
CA LYS A 319 9.24 1.07 31.02
C LYS A 319 8.38 0.75 29.79
N THR A 320 7.61 -0.33 29.79
CA THR A 320 6.72 -0.70 28.68
C THR A 320 5.67 0.37 28.41
N VAL A 321 5.14 0.99 29.47
CA VAL A 321 4.17 2.08 29.37
C VAL A 321 4.81 3.28 28.68
N ARG A 322 6.01 3.67 29.13
CA ARG A 322 6.81 4.76 28.53
C ARG A 322 7.03 4.53 27.05
N PHE A 323 7.48 3.34 26.65
CA PHE A 323 7.73 3.01 25.24
C PHE A 323 6.44 3.05 24.41
N ARG A 324 5.31 2.59 24.93
CA ARG A 324 4.05 2.66 24.18
C ARG A 324 3.55 4.10 24.01
N VAL A 325 3.71 4.94 25.03
CA VAL A 325 3.38 6.38 24.96
C VAL A 325 4.25 7.06 23.90
N VAL A 326 5.58 6.92 23.99
CA VAL A 326 6.55 7.49 23.04
C VAL A 326 6.29 7.02 21.60
N GLY A 327 6.02 5.73 21.41
CA GLY A 327 5.69 5.19 20.09
C GLY A 327 4.41 5.81 19.49
N LYS A 328 3.42 6.15 20.33
CA LYS A 328 2.18 6.78 19.89
C LYS A 328 2.33 8.29 19.64
N CYS A 329 3.26 8.98 20.32
CA CYS A 329 3.57 10.40 20.12
C CYS A 329 3.86 10.75 18.66
N HIS A 330 4.48 9.85 17.89
CA HIS A 330 4.75 10.05 16.45
C HIS A 330 3.47 10.43 15.66
N SER A 331 2.41 9.64 15.81
CA SER A 331 1.14 9.91 15.11
C SER A 331 0.45 11.18 15.60
N LEU A 332 0.58 11.49 16.89
CA LEU A 332 -0.02 12.66 17.51
C LEU A 332 0.67 13.95 17.05
N LEU A 333 2.00 13.96 17.00
CA LEU A 333 2.77 15.10 16.54
C LEU A 333 2.57 15.38 15.06
N HIS A 334 2.47 14.36 14.19
CA HIS A 334 2.10 14.59 12.79
C HIS A 334 0.70 15.19 12.67
N GLY A 335 -0.26 14.72 13.46
CA GLY A 335 -1.59 15.31 13.53
C GLY A 335 -1.58 16.77 14.00
N LEU A 336 -0.81 17.07 15.05
CA LEU A 336 -0.66 18.44 15.57
C LEU A 336 0.01 19.36 14.55
N LEU A 337 1.05 18.89 13.87
CA LEU A 337 1.75 19.64 12.82
C LEU A 337 0.80 20.01 11.68
N ASP A 338 -0.01 19.05 11.21
CA ASP A 338 -0.97 19.27 10.13
C ASP A 338 -2.05 20.30 10.53
N LEU A 339 -2.56 20.20 11.76
CA LEU A 339 -3.51 21.18 12.31
C LEU A 339 -2.88 22.56 12.50
N ALA A 340 -1.65 22.65 12.98
CA ALA A 340 -0.93 23.92 13.13
C ALA A 340 -0.69 24.60 11.78
N CYS A 341 -0.34 23.83 10.74
CA CYS A 341 -0.23 24.32 9.38
C CYS A 341 -1.59 24.78 8.82
N GLY A 342 -2.67 24.04 9.11
CA GLY A 342 -4.03 24.41 8.73
C GLY A 342 -4.52 25.72 9.38
N VAL A 343 -4.15 25.98 10.63
CA VAL A 343 -4.39 27.26 11.33
C VAL A 343 -3.42 28.37 10.87
N ARG A 344 -2.46 28.02 9.99
CA ARG A 344 -1.46 28.93 9.41
C ARG A 344 -0.50 29.54 10.45
N ASN A 345 -0.23 28.81 11.54
CA ASN A 345 0.70 29.24 12.59
C ASN A 345 2.08 28.57 12.42
N THR A 346 3.05 29.37 11.99
CA THR A 346 4.41 28.92 11.65
C THR A 346 5.25 28.55 12.87
N GLU A 347 5.13 29.30 13.97
CA GLU A 347 5.94 29.07 15.18
C GLU A 347 5.59 27.72 15.81
N ILE A 348 4.29 27.43 15.95
CA ILE A 348 3.82 26.16 16.50
C ILE A 348 4.25 24.99 15.62
N ALA A 349 4.17 25.14 14.28
CA ALA A 349 4.61 24.10 13.36
C ALA A 349 6.11 23.81 13.50
N ILE A 350 6.95 24.84 13.59
CA ILE A 350 8.40 24.68 13.78
C ILE A 350 8.70 24.01 15.12
N VAL A 351 8.12 24.48 16.23
CA VAL A 351 8.40 23.90 17.56
C VAL A 351 7.82 22.49 17.69
N THR A 352 6.73 22.17 16.99
CA THR A 352 6.23 20.80 16.88
C THR A 352 7.25 19.88 16.20
N LEU A 353 7.93 20.35 15.14
CA LEU A 353 9.03 19.61 14.49
C LEU A 353 10.25 19.47 15.41
N GLU A 354 10.63 20.50 16.17
CA GLU A 354 11.73 20.40 17.14
C GLU A 354 11.38 19.43 18.28
N THR A 355 10.14 19.45 18.76
CA THR A 355 9.62 18.48 19.76
C THR A 355 9.69 17.05 19.20
N PHE A 356 9.40 16.89 17.92
CA PHE A 356 9.51 15.61 17.23
C PHE A 356 10.94 15.08 17.26
N LYS A 357 11.94 15.91 16.90
CA LYS A 357 13.37 15.56 17.00
C LYS A 357 13.78 15.22 18.44
N CYS A 358 13.32 15.99 19.42
CA CYS A 358 13.58 15.75 20.85
C CYS A 358 13.09 14.37 21.30
N ILE A 359 11.87 13.99 20.93
CA ILE A 359 11.29 12.69 21.29
C ILE A 359 11.96 11.54 20.55
N VAL A 360 12.32 11.73 19.27
CA VAL A 360 13.00 10.69 18.47
C VAL A 360 14.40 10.42 18.99
N GLN A 361 15.22 11.45 19.20
CA GLN A 361 16.60 11.31 19.68
C GLN A 361 16.72 11.14 21.20
N ALA A 362 15.63 11.35 21.94
CA ALA A 362 15.61 11.41 23.40
C ALA A 362 16.65 12.42 23.92
N VAL A 363 16.60 13.66 23.42
CA VAL A 363 17.51 14.76 23.80
C VAL A 363 16.69 16.03 24.04
N PRO A 364 16.95 16.79 25.11
CA PRO A 364 16.28 18.07 25.34
C PRO A 364 16.66 19.11 24.28
N HIS A 365 15.77 20.05 24.01
CA HIS A 365 16.03 21.14 23.08
C HIS A 365 17.02 22.15 23.68
N THR A 366 18.26 22.10 23.21
CA THR A 366 19.38 22.93 23.68
C THR A 366 20.23 23.34 22.47
N PRO A 367 21.07 24.39 22.59
CA PRO A 367 22.02 24.74 21.53
C PRO A 367 22.98 23.60 21.14
N TYR A 368 23.22 22.65 22.06
CA TYR A 368 24.13 21.52 21.88
C TYR A 368 23.44 20.23 21.41
N SER A 369 22.15 20.28 21.07
CA SER A 369 21.37 19.07 20.73
C SER A 369 21.94 18.28 19.56
N GLN A 370 22.62 18.94 18.60
CA GLN A 370 23.28 18.26 17.48
C GLN A 370 24.39 17.31 17.93
N ILE A 371 25.12 17.65 19.00
CA ILE A 371 26.19 16.82 19.56
C ILE A 371 25.62 15.79 20.53
N MET A 372 24.63 16.19 21.33
CA MET A 372 24.03 15.35 22.38
C MET A 372 23.19 14.17 21.83
N GLN A 373 22.83 14.19 20.55
CA GLN A 373 22.18 13.06 19.86
C GLN A 373 23.15 11.92 19.54
N LEU A 374 24.47 12.17 19.55
CA LEU A 374 25.47 11.17 19.21
C LEU A 374 25.54 10.04 20.26
N PRO A 375 25.96 8.82 19.87
CA PRO A 375 26.19 7.74 20.82
C PRO A 375 27.27 8.09 21.82
N ASN A 376 27.23 7.45 23.00
CA ASN A 376 28.36 7.37 23.94
C ASN A 376 28.91 8.70 24.49
N VAL A 377 28.26 9.84 24.22
CA VAL A 377 28.70 11.16 24.72
C VAL A 377 28.44 11.27 26.22
N ASP A 378 29.48 11.65 26.97
CA ASP A 378 29.35 11.98 28.39
C ASP A 378 28.84 13.43 28.54
N LYS A 379 27.55 13.55 28.89
CA LYS A 379 26.88 14.84 29.07
C LYS A 379 27.58 15.75 30.08
N GLN A 380 28.13 15.20 31.17
CA GLN A 380 28.73 16.01 32.22
C GLN A 380 30.11 16.52 31.81
N LYS A 381 30.95 15.63 31.26
CA LYS A 381 32.28 16.01 30.76
C LYS A 381 32.19 17.00 29.59
N PHE A 382 31.25 16.80 28.66
CA PHE A 382 31.06 17.72 27.53
C PHE A 382 30.69 19.14 27.98
N MET A 383 29.81 19.27 28.99
CA MET A 383 29.40 20.57 29.53
C MET A 383 30.48 21.23 30.39
N GLN A 384 31.35 20.44 31.04
CA GLN A 384 32.46 20.97 31.88
C GLN A 384 33.74 21.26 31.08
N GLY A 385 33.98 20.54 29.99
CA GLY A 385 35.28 20.44 29.32
C GLY A 385 35.47 21.30 28.08
N SER A 386 34.52 22.15 27.70
CA SER A 386 34.61 22.94 26.46
C SER A 386 35.51 24.18 26.64
N VAL A 387 36.76 24.07 26.16
CA VAL A 387 37.66 25.22 25.93
C VAL A 387 37.10 26.12 24.80
N ASP A 388 36.35 25.51 23.87
CA ASP A 388 35.59 26.16 22.78
C ASP A 388 34.14 25.68 22.79
N GLU A 389 33.17 26.58 22.59
CA GLU A 389 31.75 26.22 22.48
C GLU A 389 31.49 25.54 21.12
N ILE A 390 31.27 24.22 21.12
CA ILE A 390 30.97 23.43 19.92
C ILE A 390 29.48 23.11 19.86
N TYR A 391 28.78 23.78 18.96
CA TYR A 391 27.33 23.61 18.78
C TYR A 391 26.95 22.66 17.64
N THR A 392 27.78 22.58 16.59
CA THR A 392 27.42 21.90 15.35
C THR A 392 28.35 20.73 15.01
N LEU A 393 27.80 19.70 14.38
CA LEU A 393 28.58 18.57 13.86
C LEU A 393 29.66 19.03 12.87
N GLY A 394 29.35 20.07 12.08
CA GLY A 394 30.30 20.66 11.14
C GLY A 394 31.57 21.19 11.82
N LYS A 395 31.42 21.87 12.97
CA LYS A 395 32.52 22.36 13.81
C LYS A 395 33.20 21.22 14.56
N LEU A 396 32.48 20.17 14.96
CA LEU A 396 33.11 18.99 15.58
C LEU A 396 34.15 18.35 14.65
N PHE A 397 33.82 18.18 13.37
CA PHE A 397 34.71 17.59 12.37
C PHE A 397 35.89 18.48 11.94
N THR A 398 36.07 19.69 12.48
CA THR A 398 37.30 20.48 12.22
C THR A 398 38.47 20.02 13.08
N TYR A 399 38.20 19.37 14.21
CA TYR A 399 39.22 18.88 15.14
C TYR A 399 39.73 17.49 14.74
N LYS A 400 40.91 17.11 15.24
CA LYS A 400 41.46 15.76 15.05
C LYS A 400 40.72 14.75 15.93
N ASN A 401 40.79 13.47 15.57
CA ASN A 401 40.09 12.41 16.31
C ASN A 401 40.47 12.37 17.81
N GLU A 402 41.74 12.61 18.15
CA GLU A 402 42.22 12.67 19.54
C GLU A 402 41.58 13.82 20.35
N GLU A 403 41.40 14.97 19.71
CA GLU A 403 40.78 16.15 20.33
C GLU A 403 39.27 15.93 20.49
N ILE A 404 38.62 15.35 19.47
CA ILE A 404 37.20 14.97 19.52
C ILE A 404 36.94 13.99 20.67
N SER A 405 37.83 13.01 20.88
CA SER A 405 37.79 12.07 22.00
C SER A 405 37.72 12.80 23.36
N LYS A 406 38.58 13.80 23.55
CA LYS A 406 38.64 14.62 24.78
C LYS A 406 37.40 15.50 24.94
N ILE A 407 36.95 16.13 23.86
CA ILE A 407 35.75 17.00 23.83
C ILE A 407 34.50 16.20 24.21
N LEU A 408 34.29 15.04 23.60
CA LEU A 408 33.12 14.19 23.84
C LEU A 408 33.20 13.39 25.15
N GLY A 409 34.37 13.38 25.80
CA GLY A 409 34.62 12.62 27.03
C GLY A 409 34.68 11.10 26.82
N ILE A 410 35.00 10.65 25.60
CA ILE A 410 35.08 9.23 25.23
C ILE A 410 36.55 8.80 25.30
N GLU A 411 36.87 7.83 26.14
CA GLU A 411 38.24 7.31 26.30
C GLU A 411 38.52 6.09 25.41
N ASP A 412 37.46 5.39 24.99
CA ASP A 412 37.54 4.16 24.20
C ASP A 412 37.53 4.47 22.69
N GLU A 413 38.61 4.07 22.00
CA GLU A 413 38.78 4.28 20.56
C GLU A 413 37.71 3.58 19.72
N TYR A 414 37.22 2.42 20.18
CA TYR A 414 36.15 1.69 19.48
C TYR A 414 34.83 2.47 19.52
N LYS A 415 34.44 2.96 20.71
CA LYS A 415 33.24 3.79 20.88
C LYS A 415 33.36 5.14 20.18
N LEU A 416 34.56 5.72 20.15
CA LEU A 416 34.83 6.94 19.40
C LEU A 416 34.58 6.71 17.91
N LYS A 417 35.12 5.62 17.35
CA LYS A 417 34.89 5.26 15.94
C LYS A 417 33.41 5.09 15.62
N GLN A 418 32.66 4.37 16.46
CA GLN A 418 31.20 4.25 16.29
C GLN A 418 30.50 5.61 16.31
N THR A 419 30.91 6.50 17.21
CA THR A 419 30.34 7.84 17.34
C THR A 419 30.62 8.69 16.10
N LEU A 420 31.83 8.60 15.54
CA LEU A 420 32.21 9.28 14.31
C LEU A 420 31.51 8.71 13.08
N ASP A 421 31.35 7.39 12.99
CA ASP A 421 30.62 6.71 11.91
C ASP A 421 29.13 7.12 11.90
N VAL A 422 28.50 7.27 13.07
CA VAL A 422 27.13 7.81 13.18
C VAL A 422 27.13 9.31 12.84
N ALA A 423 28.07 10.08 13.36
CA ALA A 423 28.14 11.53 13.10
C ALA A 423 28.34 11.85 11.61
N SER A 424 29.10 11.04 10.87
CA SER A 424 29.35 11.22 9.43
C SER A 424 28.16 10.77 8.57
N SER A 425 27.34 9.84 9.06
CA SER A 425 26.15 9.34 8.34
C SER A 425 24.88 10.17 8.55
N ILE A 426 24.88 11.17 9.43
CA ILE A 426 23.76 12.11 9.57
C ILE A 426 23.71 13.03 8.34
N PRO A 427 22.58 13.14 7.62
CA PRO A 427 22.49 13.96 6.41
C PRO A 427 22.45 15.45 6.76
N GLN A 428 23.29 16.26 6.11
CA GLN A 428 23.17 17.72 6.04
C GLN A 428 22.68 18.12 4.65
N LEU A 429 21.65 18.96 4.61
CA LEU A 429 21.14 19.50 3.36
C LEU A 429 21.85 20.81 3.03
N LYS A 430 22.25 20.97 1.77
CA LYS A 430 22.73 22.25 1.22
C LYS A 430 21.91 22.61 -0.01
N LEU A 431 21.38 23.82 -0.03
CA LEU A 431 20.68 24.36 -1.18
C LEU A 431 21.65 24.66 -2.32
N ILE A 432 21.33 24.21 -3.53
CA ILE A 432 22.05 24.58 -4.76
C ILE A 432 21.24 25.60 -5.55
N LYS A 433 20.00 25.25 -5.91
CA LYS A 433 19.08 26.07 -6.70
C LYS A 433 17.66 25.88 -6.18
N ALA A 434 16.89 26.96 -6.10
CA ALA A 434 15.45 26.88 -5.85
C ALA A 434 14.74 27.92 -6.71
N GLU A 435 13.71 27.48 -7.43
CA GLU A 435 12.96 28.32 -8.36
C GLU A 435 11.50 27.85 -8.46
N PHE A 436 10.63 28.74 -8.94
CA PHE A 436 9.24 28.41 -9.26
C PHE A 436 9.16 28.01 -10.72
N LEU A 437 8.55 26.85 -10.98
CA LEU A 437 8.37 26.33 -12.33
C LEU A 437 6.89 26.06 -12.60
N VAL A 438 6.47 26.37 -13.81
CA VAL A 438 5.13 26.07 -14.32
C VAL A 438 5.28 24.96 -15.38
N PRO A 439 4.58 23.83 -15.24
CA PRO A 439 4.68 22.76 -16.25
C PRO A 439 4.25 23.26 -17.63
N GLY A 440 5.12 23.12 -18.62
CA GLY A 440 4.87 23.57 -20.01
C GLY A 440 5.14 25.06 -20.28
N GLU A 441 5.51 25.86 -19.29
CA GLU A 441 5.83 27.28 -19.46
C GLU A 441 7.23 27.61 -18.92
N ASN A 442 7.97 28.47 -19.61
CA ASN A 442 9.32 28.86 -19.21
C ASN A 442 9.36 29.94 -18.12
N GLN A 443 8.22 30.57 -17.82
CA GLN A 443 8.11 31.65 -16.84
C GLN A 443 6.77 31.56 -16.10
N VAL A 444 6.71 32.13 -14.90
CA VAL A 444 5.49 32.13 -14.09
C VAL A 444 4.55 33.22 -14.60
N SER A 445 3.48 32.81 -15.26
CA SER A 445 2.41 33.70 -15.72
C SER A 445 1.41 34.01 -14.60
N PRO A 446 0.71 35.15 -14.65
CA PRO A 446 -0.38 35.45 -13.71
C PRO A 446 -1.45 34.36 -13.70
N SER A 447 -2.02 34.08 -12.53
CA SER A 447 -3.06 33.05 -12.32
C SER A 447 -2.66 31.61 -12.69
N SER A 448 -1.38 31.35 -13.00
CA SER A 448 -0.86 29.99 -13.24
C SER A 448 -0.71 29.20 -11.95
N THR A 449 -0.51 27.88 -12.06
CA THR A 449 -0.27 27.00 -10.91
C THR A 449 1.19 26.52 -10.88
N PRO A 450 2.10 27.31 -10.28
CA PRO A 450 3.50 26.91 -10.19
C PRO A 450 3.73 25.84 -9.11
N HIS A 451 4.85 25.15 -9.22
CA HIS A 451 5.42 24.34 -8.14
C HIS A 451 6.83 24.83 -7.83
N ILE A 452 7.27 24.60 -6.59
CA ILE A 452 8.63 24.96 -6.17
C ILE A 452 9.54 23.77 -6.49
N SER A 453 10.55 23.99 -7.33
CA SER A 453 11.61 23.01 -7.58
C SER A 453 12.84 23.40 -6.77
N ILE A 454 13.32 22.46 -5.95
CA ILE A 454 14.43 22.66 -5.02
C ILE A 454 15.49 21.60 -5.29
N LYS A 455 16.66 22.04 -5.75
CA LYS A 455 17.83 21.20 -5.99
C LYS A 455 18.72 21.24 -4.76
N LEU A 456 18.92 20.06 -4.16
CA LEU A 456 19.61 19.90 -2.88
C LEU A 456 20.82 18.96 -3.02
N LEU A 457 21.92 19.35 -2.38
CA LEU A 457 23.04 18.47 -2.12
C LEU A 457 22.90 17.87 -0.72
N VAL A 458 22.68 16.56 -0.65
CA VAL A 458 22.82 15.81 0.60
C VAL A 458 24.31 15.54 0.82
N ARG A 459 24.84 15.97 1.96
CA ARG A 459 26.26 15.82 2.30
C ARG A 459 26.45 15.39 3.76
N SER A 460 27.61 14.84 4.05
CA SER A 460 28.05 14.53 5.41
C SER A 460 28.56 15.80 6.11
N PRO A 461 28.41 15.93 7.44
CA PRO A 461 29.10 16.94 8.23
C PRO A 461 30.62 16.91 8.07
N GLN A 462 31.20 15.74 7.76
CA GLN A 462 32.64 15.55 7.51
C GLN A 462 33.09 16.20 6.20
N HIS A 463 32.19 16.30 5.21
CA HIS A 463 32.54 16.80 3.89
C HIS A 463 32.95 18.27 3.92
N LYS A 464 33.92 18.63 3.07
CA LYS A 464 34.22 20.03 2.77
C LYS A 464 33.03 20.70 2.07
N SER A 465 32.86 22.01 2.27
CA SER A 465 31.79 22.77 1.61
C SER A 465 32.08 22.89 0.11
N ILE A 466 31.13 22.49 -0.74
CA ILE A 466 31.20 22.58 -2.20
C ILE A 466 30.32 23.75 -2.65
N PRO A 467 30.86 24.81 -3.29
CA PRO A 467 30.07 25.92 -3.83
C PRO A 467 29.07 25.48 -4.92
N SER A 468 27.98 26.23 -5.10
CA SER A 468 26.96 26.00 -6.14
C SER A 468 27.55 26.09 -7.55
N ASP A 469 28.47 27.03 -7.77
CA ASP A 469 29.01 27.38 -9.10
C ASP A 469 29.88 26.27 -9.73
N LYS A 470 30.21 25.26 -8.93
CA LYS A 470 30.99 24.10 -9.39
C LYS A 470 30.12 23.04 -10.07
N PHE A 471 28.79 23.13 -9.95
CA PHE A 471 27.88 22.22 -10.64
C PHE A 471 27.46 22.82 -12.00
N PRO A 472 27.57 22.06 -13.10
CA PRO A 472 27.16 22.53 -14.41
C PRO A 472 25.64 22.74 -14.47
N GLU A 473 25.19 23.78 -15.17
CA GLU A 473 23.77 24.14 -15.28
C GLU A 473 22.92 23.01 -15.89
N SER A 474 23.49 22.21 -16.80
CA SER A 474 22.82 21.05 -17.40
C SER A 474 22.40 19.97 -16.39
N MET A 475 22.99 19.93 -15.19
CA MET A 475 22.58 19.02 -14.12
C MET A 475 21.42 19.58 -13.28
N LEU A 476 21.23 20.90 -13.34
CA LEU A 476 20.23 21.62 -12.55
C LEU A 476 18.94 21.84 -13.32
N GLU A 477 19.04 21.93 -14.66
CA GLU A 477 17.89 22.03 -15.56
C GLU A 477 16.97 20.81 -15.46
N GLU A 478 15.68 21.07 -15.64
CA GLU A 478 14.68 20.02 -15.68
C GLU A 478 14.46 19.54 -17.11
N PRO A 479 14.23 18.23 -17.33
CA PRO A 479 13.92 17.72 -18.65
C PRO A 479 12.61 18.35 -19.14
N GLN A 480 12.55 18.74 -20.42
CA GLN A 480 11.35 19.33 -21.03
C GLN A 480 10.44 18.30 -21.70
N ASP A 481 10.66 17.01 -21.45
CA ASP A 481 9.87 15.92 -22.03
C ASP A 481 8.39 16.02 -21.65
N PHE A 482 7.50 15.67 -22.56
CA PHE A 482 6.05 15.73 -22.33
C PHE A 482 5.60 14.92 -21.11
N GLU A 483 6.17 13.72 -20.91
CA GLU A 483 5.87 12.87 -19.75
C GLU A 483 6.21 13.57 -18.43
N PHE A 484 7.33 14.30 -18.40
CA PHE A 484 7.75 15.04 -17.22
C PHE A 484 6.87 16.28 -16.98
N GLN A 485 6.47 16.98 -18.04
CA GLN A 485 5.56 18.11 -17.92
C GLN A 485 4.16 17.67 -17.45
N GLN A 486 3.70 16.49 -17.85
CA GLN A 486 2.41 15.95 -17.41
C GLN A 486 2.40 15.72 -15.90
N ASN A 487 3.48 15.14 -15.33
CA ASN A 487 3.61 14.91 -13.90
C ASN A 487 5.05 15.19 -13.41
N PRO A 488 5.35 16.44 -13.01
CA PRO A 488 6.68 16.82 -12.58
C PRO A 488 7.15 16.07 -11.32
N PHE A 489 6.24 15.53 -10.52
CA PHE A 489 6.52 14.84 -9.25
C PHE A 489 7.06 13.42 -9.43
N ASN A 490 6.96 12.81 -10.62
CA ASN A 490 7.44 11.45 -10.88
C ASN A 490 8.95 11.30 -10.61
N ILE A 491 9.75 12.35 -10.82
CA ILE A 491 11.19 12.33 -10.47
C ILE A 491 11.38 12.06 -8.97
N MET A 492 10.60 12.70 -8.11
CA MET A 492 10.69 12.50 -6.66
C MET A 492 10.25 11.08 -6.27
N GLU A 493 9.29 10.50 -7.01
CA GLU A 493 8.87 9.11 -6.80
C GLU A 493 9.93 8.11 -7.26
N SER A 494 10.71 8.43 -8.29
CA SER A 494 11.82 7.59 -8.78
C SER A 494 13.03 7.58 -7.85
N GLU A 495 13.15 8.55 -6.93
CA GLU A 495 14.23 8.57 -5.95
C GLU A 495 14.06 7.42 -4.92
N PRO A 496 15.17 6.84 -4.44
CA PRO A 496 15.11 5.72 -3.51
C PRO A 496 14.64 6.17 -2.12
N LEU A 497 14.12 5.22 -1.33
CA LEU A 497 13.68 5.49 0.04
C LEU A 497 14.86 5.85 0.95
N ILE A 498 14.63 6.81 1.84
CA ILE A 498 15.60 7.21 2.86
C ILE A 498 15.87 6.03 3.82
N PRO A 499 17.14 5.78 4.23
CA PRO A 499 17.48 4.71 5.17
C PRO A 499 16.87 4.93 6.56
N TYR A 500 16.92 3.88 7.39
CA TYR A 500 16.50 3.99 8.79
C TYR A 500 17.34 5.03 9.56
N SER A 501 16.68 5.79 10.43
CA SER A 501 17.32 6.75 11.32
C SER A 501 18.05 6.04 12.46
N TYR A 502 19.16 6.62 12.91
CA TYR A 502 19.78 6.32 14.18
C TYR A 502 18.91 6.91 15.29
N ALA A 503 18.14 6.06 15.98
CA ALA A 503 17.25 6.46 17.05
C ALA A 503 17.13 5.33 18.09
N PRO A 504 18.19 5.06 18.87
CA PRO A 504 18.26 3.87 19.74
C PRO A 504 17.23 3.90 20.86
N PHE A 505 16.80 5.08 21.28
CA PHE A 505 15.81 5.25 22.34
C PHE A 505 14.37 5.20 21.82
N PHE A 506 14.16 5.21 20.50
CA PHE A 506 12.81 5.18 19.94
C PHE A 506 12.27 3.73 19.84
N PRO A 507 11.04 3.43 20.30
CA PRO A 507 10.52 2.07 20.40
C PRO A 507 10.26 1.30 19.09
N SER A 508 10.34 1.95 17.95
CA SER A 508 10.14 1.31 16.65
C SER A 508 11.22 1.73 15.68
N LYS A 509 11.61 0.83 14.76
CA LYS A 509 12.48 1.20 13.64
C LYS A 509 11.77 2.22 12.76
N ARG A 510 12.46 3.31 12.42
CA ARG A 510 11.89 4.47 11.73
C ARG A 510 12.79 4.92 10.60
N ARG A 511 12.18 5.26 9.47
CA ARG A 511 12.88 5.89 8.35
C ARG A 511 12.87 7.39 8.58
N ASN A 512 14.02 8.00 8.32
CA ASN A 512 14.15 9.45 8.38
C ASN A 512 13.25 10.09 7.30
N ALA A 513 12.73 11.27 7.60
CA ALA A 513 11.91 12.05 6.69
C ALA A 513 12.27 13.54 6.83
N PHE A 514 12.01 14.29 5.77
CA PHE A 514 12.14 15.74 5.77
C PHE A 514 10.75 16.37 5.64
N CYS A 515 10.42 17.28 6.54
CA CYS A 515 9.19 18.06 6.47
C CYS A 515 9.49 19.41 5.84
N CYS A 516 8.78 19.70 4.76
CA CYS A 516 8.83 20.95 4.02
C CYS A 516 7.59 21.80 4.36
N LEU A 517 7.83 23.01 4.83
CA LEU A 517 6.83 24.03 5.12
C LEU A 517 7.05 25.21 4.17
N VAL A 518 5.95 25.71 3.59
CA VAL A 518 5.96 26.91 2.75
C VAL A 518 5.12 27.97 3.43
N ALA A 519 5.75 29.11 3.72
CA ALA A 519 5.11 30.27 4.30
C ALA A 519 5.28 31.48 3.37
N LEU A 520 4.33 32.40 3.41
CA LEU A 520 4.47 33.67 2.71
C LEU A 520 5.38 34.58 3.54
N GLN A 521 6.37 35.24 2.92
CA GLN A 521 7.36 36.03 3.67
C GLN A 521 6.74 37.31 4.29
N LYS A 522 5.71 37.86 3.65
CA LYS A 522 5.04 39.11 4.06
C LYS A 522 4.36 39.01 5.44
N ASP A 523 3.66 37.90 5.69
CA ASP A 523 2.91 37.68 6.93
C ASP A 523 3.50 36.55 7.79
N ALA A 524 4.54 35.88 7.30
CA ALA A 524 5.15 34.71 7.90
C ALA A 524 4.15 33.59 8.21
N LYS A 525 3.03 33.49 7.47
CA LYS A 525 2.00 32.47 7.67
C LYS A 525 2.18 31.33 6.69
N ILE A 526 2.01 30.11 7.19
CA ILE A 526 2.00 28.91 6.35
C ILE A 526 0.84 28.98 5.35
N LEU A 527 1.10 28.55 4.12
CA LEU A 527 0.12 28.58 3.03
C LEU A 527 -0.67 27.27 2.90
N GLN A 528 -0.01 26.15 3.17
CA GLN A 528 -0.52 24.81 2.85
C GLN A 528 -0.14 23.78 3.91
N THR A 529 -0.72 22.58 3.80
CA THR A 529 -0.37 21.43 4.64
C THR A 529 1.10 21.03 4.45
N PRO A 530 1.75 20.48 5.49
CA PRO A 530 3.17 20.11 5.43
C PRO A 530 3.40 19.00 4.40
N VAL A 531 4.41 19.15 3.55
CA VAL A 531 4.85 18.09 2.62
C VAL A 531 5.94 17.28 3.30
N ILE A 532 5.78 15.97 3.37
CA ILE A 532 6.74 15.07 4.02
C ILE A 532 7.44 14.25 2.94
N VAL A 533 8.75 14.45 2.79
CA VAL A 533 9.60 13.79 1.80
C VAL A 533 10.30 12.59 2.47
N GLN A 534 10.06 11.40 1.94
CA GLN A 534 10.64 10.13 2.40
C GLN A 534 11.56 9.46 1.36
N ARG A 535 11.60 10.01 0.15
CA ARG A 535 12.42 9.54 -0.96
C ARG A 535 13.48 10.58 -1.25
N MET A 536 14.73 10.17 -1.09
CA MET A 536 15.91 11.01 -1.32
C MET A 536 17.15 10.13 -1.43
N SER A 537 18.05 10.42 -2.37
CA SER A 537 19.31 9.69 -2.49
C SER A 537 20.35 10.13 -1.46
N PHE A 538 20.89 9.16 -0.70
CA PHE A 538 21.93 9.38 0.33
C PHE A 538 23.31 8.86 -0.11
N GLU A 539 23.46 8.55 -1.39
CA GLU A 539 24.68 8.00 -1.99
C GLU A 539 25.93 8.85 -1.68
N ASN A 540 25.78 10.17 -1.61
CA ASN A 540 26.90 11.05 -1.31
C ASN A 540 27.51 10.82 0.06
N LEU A 541 26.76 10.28 1.04
CA LEU A 541 27.24 10.12 2.43
C LEU A 541 28.36 9.07 2.56
N THR A 542 28.46 8.12 1.63
CA THR A 542 29.51 7.08 1.65
C THR A 542 30.85 7.59 1.09
N LYS A 543 30.86 8.77 0.46
CA LYS A 543 32.08 9.31 -0.15
C LYS A 543 33.04 9.82 0.91
N ASN A 544 34.32 9.46 0.75
CA ASN A 544 35.39 10.02 1.56
C ASN A 544 35.81 11.39 1.00
N PHE A 545 35.28 12.47 1.58
CA PHE A 545 35.60 13.84 1.18
C PHE A 545 35.93 14.72 2.40
N ASP A 546 36.81 14.24 3.28
CA ASP A 546 37.08 14.86 4.57
C ASP A 546 37.66 16.27 4.44
N LYS A 547 37.04 17.23 5.14
CA LYS A 547 37.49 18.64 5.22
C LYS A 547 38.90 18.81 5.81
N ARG A 548 39.38 17.83 6.59
CA ARG A 548 40.70 17.85 7.24
C ARG A 548 41.83 17.45 6.28
N GLU A 549 41.53 16.56 5.34
CA GLU A 549 42.49 16.05 4.36
C GLU A 549 42.51 16.93 3.11
N ILE A 550 41.34 17.39 2.65
CA ILE A 550 41.19 18.11 1.39
C ILE A 550 41.42 19.60 1.59
N LYS A 551 42.62 20.07 1.28
CA LYS A 551 42.98 21.51 1.28
C LYS A 551 42.58 22.22 -0.01
N ASP A 552 42.76 21.58 -1.16
CA ASP A 552 42.39 22.12 -2.47
C ASP A 552 41.14 21.42 -3.01
N LEU A 553 40.07 22.19 -3.22
CA LEU A 553 38.80 21.64 -3.69
C LEU A 553 38.89 21.22 -5.16
N ASP A 554 39.58 22.02 -5.98
CA ASP A 554 39.55 21.90 -7.45
C ASP A 554 40.30 20.68 -8.00
N ALA A 555 41.31 20.19 -7.29
CA ALA A 555 42.06 19.01 -7.71
C ALA A 555 41.29 17.69 -7.47
N ASN A 556 40.41 17.66 -6.47
CA ASN A 556 39.80 16.43 -5.96
C ASN A 556 38.29 16.37 -6.20
N PHE A 557 37.71 17.37 -6.88
CA PHE A 557 36.26 17.49 -7.07
C PHE A 557 35.88 17.29 -8.54
N ASN A 558 35.07 16.25 -8.79
CA ASN A 558 34.40 16.03 -10.07
C ASN A 558 32.88 16.14 -9.88
N PRO A 559 32.19 17.09 -10.54
CA PRO A 559 30.76 17.32 -10.33
C PRO A 559 29.88 16.11 -10.61
N LYS A 560 30.22 15.32 -11.64
CA LYS A 560 29.39 14.18 -12.11
C LYS A 560 29.29 13.06 -11.10
N ASP A 561 30.28 12.94 -10.22
CA ASP A 561 30.27 11.91 -9.20
C ASP A 561 29.20 12.23 -8.14
N TRP A 562 28.88 13.51 -7.92
CA TRP A 562 27.95 13.97 -6.88
C TRP A 562 26.51 14.01 -7.37
N LYS A 563 25.65 13.27 -6.68
CA LYS A 563 24.23 13.21 -6.99
C LYS A 563 23.49 14.38 -6.33
N ILE A 564 22.67 15.08 -7.11
CA ILE A 564 21.80 16.16 -6.63
C ILE A 564 20.39 15.58 -6.52
N SER A 565 19.78 15.71 -5.35
CA SER A 565 18.38 15.32 -5.14
C SER A 565 17.47 16.50 -5.46
N THR A 566 16.29 16.20 -6.01
CA THR A 566 15.28 17.21 -6.35
C THR A 566 14.06 17.04 -5.46
N ILE A 567 13.71 18.07 -4.69
CA ILE A 567 12.43 18.14 -3.98
C ILE A 567 11.50 19.06 -4.76
N LYS A 568 10.31 18.57 -5.08
CA LYS A 568 9.24 19.35 -5.71
C LYS A 568 8.09 19.53 -4.74
N ILE A 569 7.71 20.77 -4.48
CA ILE A 569 6.62 21.11 -3.57
C ILE A 569 5.49 21.73 -4.41
N PRO A 570 4.31 21.09 -4.49
CA PRO A 570 3.15 21.71 -5.14
C PRO A 570 2.75 22.95 -4.34
N LEU A 571 2.45 24.05 -5.02
CA LEU A 571 1.91 25.23 -4.36
C LEU A 571 0.39 25.07 -4.21
N GLY A 572 -0.12 25.24 -2.98
CA GLY A 572 -1.55 25.08 -2.68
C GLY A 572 -2.44 26.23 -3.17
N GLN A 573 -1.86 27.28 -3.74
CA GLN A 573 -2.57 28.44 -4.29
C GLN A 573 -1.96 28.81 -5.65
N PRO A 574 -2.75 29.35 -6.59
CA PRO A 574 -2.21 29.86 -7.85
C PRO A 574 -1.33 31.10 -7.63
N ALA A 575 -0.55 31.44 -8.65
CA ALA A 575 0.16 32.71 -8.72
C ALA A 575 -0.85 33.88 -8.66
N PRO A 576 -0.49 35.01 -8.03
CA PRO A 576 -1.31 36.21 -8.05
C PRO A 576 -1.62 36.69 -9.47
N ASP A 577 -2.74 37.38 -9.61
CA ASP A 577 -3.16 37.98 -10.88
C ASP A 577 -2.33 39.23 -11.24
N GLU A 578 -1.73 39.87 -10.23
CA GLU A 578 -0.87 41.03 -10.43
C GLU A 578 0.56 40.61 -10.78
N THR A 579 1.14 41.27 -11.78
CA THR A 579 2.56 41.10 -12.10
C THR A 579 3.43 41.71 -11.00
N GLY A 580 4.49 40.99 -10.62
CA GLY A 580 5.34 41.40 -9.52
C GLY A 580 6.14 40.27 -8.92
N ASP A 581 7.04 40.63 -8.02
CA ASP A 581 7.87 39.68 -7.30
C ASP A 581 7.24 39.38 -5.94
N VAL A 582 6.90 38.11 -5.70
CA VAL A 582 6.34 37.64 -4.43
C VAL A 582 7.32 36.73 -3.72
N TYR A 583 7.58 37.01 -2.45
CA TYR A 583 8.55 36.26 -1.65
C TYR A 583 7.88 35.19 -0.80
N PHE A 584 8.41 33.97 -0.91
CA PHE A 584 8.03 32.81 -0.12
C PHE A 584 9.22 32.36 0.73
N ARG A 585 8.94 31.94 1.96
CA ARG A 585 9.88 31.30 2.86
C ARG A 585 9.67 29.80 2.81
N VAL A 586 10.71 29.06 2.47
CA VAL A 586 10.69 27.60 2.44
C VAL A 586 11.56 27.09 3.57
N ILE A 587 10.96 26.27 4.44
CA ILE A 587 11.62 25.70 5.61
C ILE A 587 11.61 24.17 5.44
N ILE A 588 12.79 23.56 5.42
CA ILE A 588 12.96 22.11 5.33
C ILE A 588 13.70 21.64 6.58
N LYS A 589 13.01 20.83 7.40
CA LYS A 589 13.55 20.30 8.64
C LYS A 589 13.53 18.78 8.62
N SER A 590 14.56 18.15 9.18
CA SER A 590 14.51 16.71 9.44
C SER A 590 13.49 16.43 10.55
N THR A 591 12.77 15.31 10.45
CA THR A 591 11.91 14.85 11.54
C THR A 591 12.73 14.13 12.62
N ASP A 592 13.78 13.42 12.24
CA ASP A 592 14.42 12.46 13.14
C ASP A 592 15.76 12.96 13.70
N TYR A 593 16.45 13.90 13.04
CA TYR A 593 17.78 14.38 13.46
C TYR A 593 17.83 15.87 13.77
N PHE A 594 18.69 16.24 14.71
CA PHE A 594 19.21 17.59 14.85
C PHE A 594 20.36 17.80 13.87
N THR A 595 20.02 18.19 12.65
CA THR A 595 20.99 18.53 11.60
C THR A 595 20.92 20.02 11.25
N THR A 596 21.71 20.46 10.28
CA THR A 596 21.56 21.78 9.69
C THR A 596 20.31 21.76 8.81
N ASP A 597 19.22 22.30 9.36
CA ASP A 597 17.98 22.52 8.61
C ASP A 597 18.17 23.62 7.55
N LEU A 598 17.31 23.61 6.52
CA LEU A 598 17.29 24.67 5.52
C LEU A 598 16.14 25.63 5.80
N ASP A 599 16.46 26.92 5.77
CA ASP A 599 15.51 28.01 5.89
C ASP A 599 15.97 29.12 4.94
N PHE A 600 15.24 29.31 3.85
CA PHE A 600 15.61 30.23 2.80
C PHE A 600 14.38 30.88 2.18
N THR A 601 14.59 32.04 1.54
CA THR A 601 13.54 32.76 0.81
C THR A 601 13.73 32.52 -0.68
N VAL A 602 12.63 32.28 -1.38
CA VAL A 602 12.55 32.16 -2.84
C VAL A 602 11.57 33.20 -3.34
N ASN A 603 11.93 33.93 -4.39
CA ASN A 603 11.04 34.86 -5.06
C ASN A 603 10.36 34.20 -6.26
N MET A 604 9.07 34.42 -6.38
CA MET A 604 8.27 34.10 -7.55
C MET A 604 8.17 35.36 -8.40
N GLN A 605 8.71 35.32 -9.61
CA GLN A 605 8.66 36.45 -10.54
C GLN A 605 7.47 36.26 -11.47
N VAL A 606 6.35 36.91 -11.16
CA VAL A 606 5.14 36.84 -11.99
C VAL A 606 5.25 37.83 -13.13
N ARG A 607 5.34 37.31 -14.36
CA ARG A 607 5.54 38.10 -15.59
C ARG A 607 4.56 37.64 -16.66
N ASP A 608 4.03 38.59 -17.42
CA ASP A 608 3.17 38.28 -18.56
C ASP A 608 3.93 37.47 -19.61
N GLN A 609 3.28 36.46 -20.19
CA GLN A 609 3.88 35.66 -21.26
C GLN A 609 4.33 36.58 -22.41
N PRO A 610 5.57 36.42 -22.92
CA PRO A 610 5.94 37.12 -24.14
C PRO A 610 4.97 36.67 -25.23
N VAL A 611 4.27 37.63 -25.84
CA VAL A 611 3.42 37.38 -27.01
C VAL A 611 4.33 36.78 -28.08
N GLN A 612 4.26 35.46 -28.29
CA GLN A 612 4.92 34.87 -29.44
C GLN A 612 4.27 35.51 -30.68
N PRO A 613 5.03 36.12 -31.60
CA PRO A 613 4.45 36.59 -32.85
C PRO A 613 3.86 35.36 -33.52
N LYS A 614 2.54 35.37 -33.77
CA LYS A 614 1.88 34.34 -34.57
C LYS A 614 2.68 34.18 -35.86
N THR A 615 3.41 33.08 -36.00
CA THR A 615 3.96 32.68 -37.28
C THR A 615 2.78 32.47 -38.21
N VAL A 616 2.69 33.33 -39.21
CA VAL A 616 1.77 33.17 -40.33
C VAL A 616 2.25 31.93 -41.07
N ASP A 617 1.45 30.86 -41.04
CA ASP A 617 1.69 29.67 -41.85
C ASP A 617 1.70 30.08 -43.32
N TYR A 618 2.87 30.02 -43.96
CA TYR A 618 2.96 29.98 -45.41
C TYR A 618 2.77 28.52 -45.82
N ALA A 619 1.70 28.27 -46.56
CA ALA A 619 1.44 27.00 -47.22
C ALA A 619 2.65 26.59 -48.08
N GLU A 620 3.20 25.40 -47.82
CA GLU A 620 4.20 24.78 -48.68
C GLU A 620 3.53 24.27 -49.96
N THR A 621 3.91 24.90 -51.08
CA THR A 621 3.73 24.40 -52.44
C THR A 621 4.54 23.12 -52.67
N SER A 622 3.85 22.15 -53.23
CA SER A 622 4.30 20.84 -53.71
C SER A 622 5.34 20.91 -54.83
N GLU A 623 6.40 20.09 -54.71
CA GLU A 623 7.15 19.55 -55.86
C GLU A 623 7.57 18.10 -55.55
N THR A 624 6.96 17.12 -56.22
CA THR A 624 7.68 15.95 -56.75
C THR A 624 6.84 15.23 -57.80
N GLU A 625 7.52 14.94 -58.91
CA GLU A 625 7.05 14.41 -60.19
C GLU A 625 6.75 12.90 -60.15
N ASP A 626 5.72 12.53 -60.92
CA ASP A 626 5.56 11.36 -61.80
C ASP A 626 6.00 9.94 -61.36
N GLU A 627 5.02 9.01 -61.32
CA GLU A 627 4.95 7.94 -62.33
C GLU A 627 3.57 7.24 -62.38
N SER A 628 3.18 6.96 -63.63
CA SER A 628 1.92 6.47 -64.19
C SER A 628 1.33 5.15 -63.65
N SER A 629 -0.01 5.06 -63.62
CA SER A 629 -0.72 3.94 -64.28
C SER A 629 -2.18 4.28 -64.60
N ASP A 630 -2.55 3.97 -65.85
CA ASP A 630 -3.85 4.12 -66.51
C ASP A 630 -5.00 3.42 -65.75
N ASN A 631 -6.23 3.96 -65.81
CA ASN A 631 -7.19 3.66 -66.89
C ASN A 631 -8.61 4.23 -66.60
N SER A 632 -9.15 4.95 -67.59
CA SER A 632 -10.56 5.04 -68.05
C SER A 632 -11.69 5.16 -67.01
N ASP A 633 -12.35 6.31 -66.85
CA ASP A 633 -13.47 6.87 -67.68
C ASP A 633 -14.84 6.57 -67.03
N ALA A 634 -15.55 7.61 -66.58
CA ALA A 634 -16.79 8.09 -67.22
C ALA A 634 -17.68 8.95 -66.28
N GLU A 635 -17.91 10.18 -66.74
CA GLU A 635 -19.15 10.97 -66.71
C GLU A 635 -19.51 11.77 -65.43
N ASP A 636 -19.07 13.04 -65.44
CA ASP A 636 -19.89 14.26 -65.50
C ASP A 636 -21.38 14.17 -65.13
N ASP A 637 -21.80 14.93 -64.10
CA ASP A 637 -22.54 16.19 -64.28
C ASP A 637 -23.11 16.69 -62.93
N ASP A 638 -22.51 17.78 -62.45
CA ASP A 638 -23.12 19.04 -62.03
C ASP A 638 -24.44 19.12 -61.21
N GLU A 639 -24.25 19.81 -60.07
CA GLU A 639 -25.02 20.98 -59.59
C GLU A 639 -26.22 20.84 -58.62
N ALA A 640 -26.05 21.62 -57.54
CA ALA A 640 -27.01 22.51 -56.88
C ALA A 640 -27.92 21.96 -55.74
N ASP A 641 -27.42 22.20 -54.52
CA ASP A 641 -27.97 23.15 -53.53
C ASP A 641 -29.47 23.11 -53.20
N ASN A 642 -29.80 22.80 -51.93
CA ASN A 642 -30.48 23.73 -51.00
C ASN A 642 -30.92 23.05 -49.69
N GLY A 643 -30.56 23.68 -48.57
CA GLY A 643 -31.58 24.25 -47.68
C GLY A 643 -32.17 23.43 -46.53
N SER A 644 -31.71 23.80 -45.33
CA SER A 644 -32.50 24.06 -44.10
C SER A 644 -32.68 22.99 -43.03
N GLU A 645 -32.37 23.45 -41.81
CA GLU A 645 -32.42 22.87 -40.46
C GLU A 645 -33.83 22.57 -39.95
N SER A 646 -33.95 21.71 -38.94
CA SER A 646 -34.79 22.00 -37.76
C SER A 646 -34.44 21.12 -36.56
N ASP A 647 -34.68 21.69 -35.38
CA ASP A 647 -34.14 21.39 -34.06
C ASP A 647 -35.33 21.34 -33.05
N TYR A 648 -35.27 20.47 -32.02
CA TYR A 648 -36.02 20.47 -30.73
C TYR A 648 -37.58 20.35 -30.73
N THR A 649 -38.35 19.88 -29.72
CA THR A 649 -38.25 19.61 -28.25
C THR A 649 -39.52 18.85 -27.74
N ASP A 650 -39.50 18.41 -26.46
CA ASP A 650 -40.60 18.23 -25.46
C ASP A 650 -41.55 17.00 -25.54
N ILE A 651 -41.72 16.14 -24.50
CA ILE A 651 -42.24 16.21 -23.10
C ILE A 651 -43.73 15.77 -22.98
N ASP A 652 -44.01 15.05 -21.87
CA ASP A 652 -45.29 14.84 -21.15
C ASP A 652 -45.98 13.45 -21.07
N THR A 653 -45.93 12.91 -19.83
CA THR A 653 -46.96 12.39 -18.89
C THR A 653 -48.21 11.56 -19.30
N ASP A 654 -48.46 10.55 -18.44
CA ASP A 654 -49.74 10.06 -17.87
C ASP A 654 -50.56 8.87 -18.46
N THR A 655 -50.77 7.90 -17.54
CA THR A 655 -51.98 7.12 -17.16
C THR A 655 -52.55 5.92 -17.96
N GLU A 656 -52.70 4.83 -17.18
CA GLU A 656 -53.82 3.86 -17.01
C GLU A 656 -54.27 2.91 -18.17
N VAL A 657 -54.15 1.57 -18.00
CA VAL A 657 -55.13 0.52 -17.52
C VAL A 657 -55.99 -0.11 -18.65
N GLU A 658 -56.27 -1.41 -18.50
CA GLU A 658 -57.12 -2.36 -19.29
C GLU A 658 -56.35 -3.05 -20.45
N ASP A 659 -56.24 -4.38 -20.58
CA ASP A 659 -56.94 -5.57 -20.04
C ASP A 659 -55.94 -6.71 -19.70
#